data_AF-A0A7V7XJ32-F1
#
_entry.id   AF-A0A7V7XJ32-F1
#
_cell.length_a   1.000
_cell.length_b   1.000
_cell.length_c   1.000
_cell.angle_alpha   90.00
_cell.angle_beta   90.00
_cell.angle_gamma   90.00
#
_symmetry.space_group_name_H-M   'P 1'
#
loop_
_entity.id
_entity.type
_entity.pdbx_description
1 polymer ?
#
loop_
_entity_poly.entity_id
_entity_poly.type
_entity_poly.pdbx_seq_one_letter_code
_entity_poly.pdbx_strand_id
1 'polypeptide(L)'
;MLMSTQPKKRRRWLWIPGGLLGVLVLALGILAVLPVEADEAIPQAEWGVGTITIEPAWTGLKREWPQIEVDFDPEMANLGYLLFFDPVLSGDNTRSCAHCHHPDLGFSDGQKVATASGGEVPPRNAPTLWNVAYNTAFMWDGRAATLEDHLQQVMTSPVEMGQDLDEAVDELKEIPAYIDHFSQMFDDGITQKNILAAIAMFERSLISDGAAFDSYVEGDFDALNAQQRRGLGIFRSAATRCFECHSAPTFVDDDFRVIGVPDDGYGDKGYGAQVEGDGMDYAFKIPTLRNIVLSGPYMHNGHFDNLEEIIEFYSKGGGPGVGFEAPNVDRSVAPGFTLSEQETADLVAFLYALTDETLPERLWDGLNYVDEEGRVVIPTEVPSGLENVVKPVENAARDTLNTLTADPGERPECDRDPDTKTVTVREDQTIQQGVDCAEPGDTILVPPGVYHERVIIDLSGITLLGLVSEEPEMCPVQSADAKWPEGDDAPDWPVLDGDIDGDGQKDLTDGVIASGNDFTMGYFVVQNYAGNGVLVEGVRNVTLRHLFTRDTGLYGVYPVRSDNVLVECNVTTLATDAGIYVGQSQDIIVRNNLAYDGVTGIEIENSARAEVYQNETWGNTGGILVFLLPNIHSRISQDIRVYDNYVHHNNRPKGDATPGSIVGKVPVGTGIFLMATDNTEVYQNIIEGNNSFGVGIVSLYQAYEPEEIGDVGPLPENNHIYDNTYRDNGEDPSEEVTDAGLPGADILWDARGYGNRVDEEDASTFPPLLPGEAWPDFLERPLFQIWNFLGKNM
;
A
#
# COMPACT_ATOMS: atom_id res chain seq x y z
N MET A 1 3.98 -91.49 48.65
CA MET A 1 2.61 -91.05 48.26
C MET A 1 2.73 -89.58 47.87
N LEU A 2 2.31 -89.25 46.66
CA LEU A 2 2.72 -88.09 45.85
C LEU A 2 2.43 -86.71 46.48
N MET A 3 3.41 -85.81 46.43
CA MET A 3 3.21 -84.35 46.47
C MET A 3 2.78 -83.88 45.07
N SER A 4 1.71 -83.10 44.98
CA SER A 4 1.33 -82.38 43.75
C SER A 4 0.91 -80.95 44.10
N THR A 5 1.53 -80.02 43.38
CA THR A 5 1.53 -78.57 43.52
C THR A 5 0.24 -77.92 43.00
N GLN A 6 -0.38 -77.02 43.76
CA GLN A 6 -1.38 -76.09 43.23
C GLN A 6 -0.72 -74.88 42.54
N PRO A 7 -1.17 -74.46 41.35
CA PRO A 7 -0.69 -73.24 40.72
C PRO A 7 -1.48 -72.01 41.22
N LYS A 8 -0.75 -70.99 41.69
CA LYS A 8 -1.29 -69.64 41.95
C LYS A 8 -1.72 -69.00 40.62
N LYS A 9 -3.03 -68.84 40.38
CA LYS A 9 -3.55 -67.92 39.36
C LYS A 9 -3.20 -66.48 39.78
N ARG A 10 -2.11 -65.93 39.22
CA ARG A 10 -1.76 -64.51 39.35
C ARG A 10 -2.86 -63.64 38.75
N ARG A 11 -3.26 -62.59 39.48
CA ARG A 11 -4.17 -61.51 39.09
C ARG A 11 -3.74 -60.89 37.76
N ARG A 12 -4.36 -61.29 36.65
CA ARG A 12 -4.19 -60.67 35.32
C ARG A 12 -5.06 -59.41 35.12
N TRP A 13 -6.10 -59.21 35.93
CA TRP A 13 -7.07 -58.11 35.77
C TRP A 13 -6.57 -56.72 36.22
N LEU A 14 -5.46 -56.61 36.95
CA LEU A 14 -4.84 -55.32 37.32
C LEU A 14 -3.82 -54.81 36.28
N TRP A 15 -3.44 -55.64 35.30
CA TRP A 15 -2.41 -55.27 34.30
C TRP A 15 -2.98 -54.51 33.10
N ILE A 16 -4.29 -54.66 32.82
CA ILE A 16 -4.93 -53.98 31.69
C ILE A 16 -5.13 -52.49 31.98
N PRO A 17 -5.66 -52.06 33.16
CA PRO A 17 -5.75 -50.64 33.49
C PRO A 17 -4.37 -49.99 33.67
N GLY A 18 -3.42 -50.71 34.30
CA GLY A 18 -2.06 -50.21 34.49
C GLY A 18 -1.25 -50.14 33.19
N GLY A 19 -1.50 -51.04 32.23
CA GLY A 19 -0.90 -51.00 30.90
C GLY A 19 -1.46 -49.86 30.04
N LEU A 20 -2.78 -49.64 30.06
CA LEU A 20 -3.41 -48.50 29.39
C LEU A 20 -2.95 -47.16 29.97
N LEU A 21 -2.86 -47.05 31.30
CA LEU A 21 -2.29 -45.88 31.96
C LEU A 21 -0.82 -45.66 31.59
N GLY A 22 -0.03 -46.73 31.51
CA GLY A 22 1.36 -46.67 31.07
C GLY A 22 1.53 -46.20 29.62
N VAL A 23 0.65 -46.65 28.71
CA VAL A 23 0.62 -46.19 27.31
C VAL A 23 0.19 -44.73 27.22
N LEU A 24 -0.81 -44.31 28.00
CA LEU A 24 -1.27 -42.92 28.03
C LEU A 24 -0.20 -41.97 28.58
N VAL A 25 0.48 -42.34 29.66
CA VAL A 25 1.61 -41.57 30.22
C VAL A 25 2.77 -41.51 29.22
N LEU A 26 3.06 -42.60 28.51
CA LEU A 26 4.08 -42.61 27.47
C LEU A 26 3.69 -41.71 26.29
N ALA A 27 2.43 -41.76 25.85
CA ALA A 27 1.92 -40.94 24.76
C ALA A 27 1.96 -39.45 25.12
N LEU A 28 1.47 -39.07 26.31
CA LEU A 28 1.56 -37.70 26.82
C LEU A 28 3.02 -37.26 26.99
N GLY A 29 3.89 -38.14 27.46
CA GLY A 29 5.33 -37.87 27.56
C GLY A 29 6.01 -37.67 26.21
N ILE A 30 5.56 -38.34 25.15
CA ILE A 30 6.02 -38.12 23.77
C ILE A 30 5.50 -36.77 23.26
N LEU A 31 4.20 -36.48 23.41
CA LEU A 31 3.61 -35.21 22.98
C LEU A 31 4.26 -34.01 23.69
N ALA A 32 4.66 -34.15 24.95
CA ALA A 32 5.33 -33.10 25.72
C ALA A 32 6.71 -32.70 25.17
N VAL A 33 7.38 -33.57 24.42
CA VAL A 33 8.73 -33.34 23.87
C VAL A 33 8.76 -33.12 22.36
N LEU A 34 7.62 -33.26 21.68
CA LEU A 34 7.53 -32.91 20.26
C LEU A 34 7.66 -31.40 20.08
N PRO A 35 8.31 -30.94 18.99
CA PRO A 35 8.29 -29.53 18.64
C PRO A 35 6.85 -29.09 18.43
N VAL A 36 6.55 -27.89 18.92
CA VAL A 36 5.29 -27.21 18.68
C VAL A 36 5.43 -26.46 17.35
N GLU A 37 4.36 -26.48 16.58
CA GLU A 37 4.20 -25.61 15.41
C GLU A 37 4.09 -24.17 15.92
N ALA A 38 4.97 -23.31 15.43
CA ALA A 38 5.10 -21.91 15.80
C ALA A 38 5.62 -21.15 14.58
N ASP A 39 5.32 -19.86 14.51
CA ASP A 39 5.69 -19.05 13.36
C ASP A 39 7.17 -18.67 13.40
N GLU A 40 7.75 -18.44 12.22
CA GLU A 40 9.11 -17.94 12.14
C GLU A 40 9.12 -16.45 12.49
N ALA A 41 9.86 -16.08 13.54
CA ALA A 41 9.95 -14.70 13.96
C ALA A 41 10.55 -13.83 12.86
N ILE A 42 9.79 -12.84 12.39
CA ILE A 42 10.25 -11.87 11.41
C ILE A 42 11.21 -10.88 12.09
N PRO A 43 12.42 -10.64 11.53
CA PRO A 43 13.33 -9.63 12.06
C PRO A 43 12.67 -8.24 12.11
N GLN A 44 12.96 -7.45 13.14
CA GLN A 44 12.34 -6.13 13.31
C GLN A 44 12.54 -5.19 12.11
N ALA A 45 13.67 -5.31 11.40
CA ALA A 45 13.95 -4.53 10.20
C ALA A 45 13.03 -4.90 9.00
N GLU A 46 12.35 -6.04 9.06
CA GLU A 46 11.47 -6.59 8.02
C GLU A 46 10.00 -6.54 8.43
N TRP A 47 9.67 -5.96 9.59
CA TRP A 47 8.29 -5.86 10.06
C TRP A 47 7.39 -5.05 9.13
N GLY A 48 7.93 -4.03 8.46
CA GLY A 48 7.16 -3.14 7.58
C GLY A 48 6.06 -2.33 8.31
N VAL A 49 6.17 -2.19 9.64
CA VAL A 49 5.20 -1.48 10.47
C VAL A 49 5.64 -0.04 10.73
N GLY A 50 4.67 0.87 10.80
CA GLY A 50 4.91 2.27 11.15
C GLY A 50 5.06 3.19 9.95
N THR A 51 5.58 4.39 10.19
CA THR A 51 5.75 5.41 9.15
C THR A 51 6.81 5.04 8.11
N ILE A 52 6.51 5.38 6.87
CA ILE A 52 7.43 5.27 5.72
C ILE A 52 8.13 6.61 5.40
N THR A 53 7.84 7.66 6.17
CA THR A 53 8.41 9.01 5.97
C THR A 53 9.79 9.13 6.57
N ILE A 54 10.72 9.82 5.90
CA ILE A 54 12.06 10.13 6.44
C ILE A 54 12.18 11.58 6.91
N GLU A 55 13.02 11.81 7.93
CA GLU A 55 13.26 13.15 8.50
C GLU A 55 14.43 13.88 7.80
N PRO A 56 14.41 15.23 7.69
CA PRO A 56 13.32 16.12 8.08
C PRO A 56 12.12 15.98 7.13
N ALA A 57 10.90 15.90 7.68
CA ALA A 57 9.68 15.69 6.93
C ALA A 57 8.84 16.97 6.83
N TRP A 58 9.04 17.78 5.79
CA TRP A 58 8.29 19.02 5.60
C TRP A 58 6.85 18.81 5.11
N THR A 59 6.67 17.81 4.24
CA THR A 59 5.38 17.45 3.63
C THR A 59 4.88 16.05 4.05
N GLY A 60 5.71 15.32 4.78
CA GLY A 60 5.54 13.90 5.08
C GLY A 60 5.50 12.98 3.84
N LEU A 61 5.91 13.49 2.69
CA LEU A 61 6.02 12.74 1.42
C LEU A 61 7.45 12.32 1.10
N LYS A 62 8.42 12.80 1.88
CA LYS A 62 9.83 12.46 1.69
C LYS A 62 10.04 10.97 1.99
N ARG A 63 10.67 10.26 1.05
CA ARG A 63 10.98 8.82 1.11
C ARG A 63 12.47 8.60 0.85
N GLU A 64 13.00 7.49 1.33
CA GLU A 64 14.37 7.09 1.00
C GLU A 64 14.44 6.60 -0.45
N TRP A 65 15.47 7.04 -1.18
CA TRP A 65 15.73 6.55 -2.53
C TRP A 65 16.27 5.12 -2.48
N PRO A 66 15.82 4.21 -3.36
CA PRO A 66 16.40 2.87 -3.46
C PRO A 66 17.91 2.95 -3.75
N GLN A 67 18.67 2.01 -3.20
CA GLN A 67 20.10 1.94 -3.46
C GLN A 67 20.36 1.37 -4.86
N ILE A 68 21.23 2.03 -5.63
CA ILE A 68 21.74 1.49 -6.89
C ILE A 68 22.94 0.61 -6.55
N GLU A 69 22.89 -0.68 -6.89
CA GLU A 69 23.94 -1.65 -6.51
C GLU A 69 25.28 -1.45 -7.24
N VAL A 70 25.29 -0.71 -8.34
CA VAL A 70 26.46 -0.48 -9.20
C VAL A 70 27.04 0.91 -8.94
N ASP A 71 28.32 0.96 -8.58
CA ASP A 71 29.07 2.22 -8.43
C ASP A 71 29.14 2.96 -9.77
N PHE A 72 28.82 4.25 -9.76
CA PHE A 72 28.88 5.09 -10.95
C PHE A 72 30.33 5.38 -11.38
N ASP A 73 30.62 5.16 -12.67
CA ASP A 73 31.90 5.49 -13.31
C ASP A 73 31.66 6.48 -14.47
N PRO A 74 32.09 7.76 -14.35
CA PRO A 74 31.83 8.79 -15.35
C PRO A 74 32.57 8.58 -16.68
N GLU A 75 33.75 7.95 -16.67
CA GLU A 75 34.49 7.66 -17.91
C GLU A 75 33.80 6.54 -18.68
N MET A 76 33.35 5.50 -17.98
CA MET A 76 32.57 4.41 -18.56
C MET A 76 31.21 4.90 -19.08
N ALA A 77 30.52 5.77 -18.33
CA ALA A 77 29.28 6.38 -18.77
C ALA A 77 29.49 7.21 -20.05
N ASN A 78 30.60 7.94 -20.17
CA ASN A 78 30.93 8.69 -21.38
C ASN A 78 31.18 7.77 -22.59
N LEU A 79 31.82 6.62 -22.40
CA LEU A 79 31.93 5.61 -23.47
C LEU A 79 30.55 5.04 -23.85
N GLY A 80 29.73 4.74 -22.85
CA GLY A 80 28.33 4.31 -23.05
C GLY A 80 27.53 5.32 -23.86
N TYR A 81 27.64 6.61 -23.53
CA TYR A 81 27.02 7.70 -24.27
C TYR A 81 27.43 7.69 -25.75
N LEU A 82 28.73 7.58 -26.05
CA LEU A 82 29.18 7.55 -27.45
C LEU A 82 28.60 6.35 -28.21
N LEU A 83 28.61 5.17 -27.59
CA LEU A 83 28.04 3.95 -28.14
C LEU A 83 26.52 4.05 -28.35
N PHE A 84 25.80 4.66 -27.41
CA PHE A 84 24.35 4.82 -27.43
C PHE A 84 23.86 5.58 -28.67
N PHE A 85 24.64 6.55 -29.14
CA PHE A 85 24.32 7.34 -30.33
C PHE A 85 24.88 6.75 -31.62
N ASP A 86 25.82 5.80 -31.58
CA ASP A 86 26.54 5.31 -32.76
C ASP A 86 25.82 4.12 -33.43
N PRO A 87 25.43 4.23 -34.72
CA PRO A 87 24.77 3.15 -35.44
C PRO A 87 25.61 1.89 -35.64
N VAL A 88 26.92 1.94 -35.36
CA VAL A 88 27.83 0.78 -35.47
C VAL A 88 27.37 -0.45 -34.66
N LEU A 89 26.41 -0.27 -33.76
CA LEU A 89 25.84 -1.34 -32.95
C LEU A 89 24.64 -2.05 -33.60
N SER A 90 24.13 -1.62 -34.77
CA SER A 90 23.11 -2.36 -35.53
C SER A 90 23.75 -3.17 -36.65
N GLY A 91 23.20 -4.34 -36.97
CA GLY A 91 23.79 -5.23 -38.00
C GLY A 91 23.80 -4.63 -39.42
N ASP A 92 23.08 -3.53 -39.66
CA ASP A 92 23.09 -2.78 -40.92
C ASP A 92 23.76 -1.39 -40.81
N ASN A 93 24.28 -1.05 -39.63
CA ASN A 93 24.90 0.23 -39.30
C ASN A 93 24.03 1.47 -39.57
N THR A 94 22.70 1.34 -39.49
CA THR A 94 21.75 2.45 -39.71
C THR A 94 21.00 2.89 -38.46
N ARG A 95 21.07 2.14 -37.37
CA ARG A 95 20.28 2.38 -36.16
C ARG A 95 21.14 2.36 -34.90
N SER A 96 20.92 3.34 -34.03
CA SER A 96 21.49 3.43 -32.70
C SER A 96 20.40 3.37 -31.63
N CYS A 97 20.78 3.22 -30.36
CA CYS A 97 19.84 3.24 -29.24
C CYS A 97 19.01 4.53 -29.23
N ALA A 98 19.64 5.67 -29.55
CA ALA A 98 19.00 6.99 -29.61
C ALA A 98 17.86 7.13 -30.64
N HIS A 99 17.73 6.20 -31.60
CA HIS A 99 16.59 6.18 -32.52
C HIS A 99 15.30 5.71 -31.86
N CYS A 100 15.41 4.84 -30.85
CA CYS A 100 14.27 4.33 -30.08
C CYS A 100 14.15 5.01 -28.70
N HIS A 101 15.24 5.62 -28.23
CA HIS A 101 15.32 6.27 -26.91
C HIS A 101 15.92 7.67 -27.08
N HIS A 102 15.14 8.55 -27.72
CA HIS A 102 15.56 9.89 -28.09
C HIS A 102 15.52 10.84 -26.88
N PRO A 103 16.58 11.61 -26.58
CA PRO A 103 16.60 12.51 -25.42
C PRO A 103 15.43 13.49 -25.38
N ASP A 104 15.07 14.09 -26.52
CA ASP A 104 13.94 15.04 -26.60
C ASP A 104 12.54 14.45 -26.41
N LEU A 105 12.43 13.12 -26.40
CA LEU A 105 11.18 12.39 -26.21
C LEU A 105 11.21 11.62 -24.88
N GLY A 106 11.90 12.17 -23.88
CA GLY A 106 12.02 11.53 -22.56
C GLY A 106 12.72 10.18 -22.61
N PHE A 107 13.69 10.01 -23.51
CA PHE A 107 14.33 8.72 -23.80
C PHE A 107 13.34 7.61 -24.23
N SER A 108 12.26 7.98 -24.94
CA SER A 108 11.43 7.09 -25.76
C SER A 108 11.50 7.49 -27.25
N ASP A 109 10.62 6.95 -28.11
CA ASP A 109 10.62 7.22 -29.55
C ASP A 109 9.42 8.03 -30.07
N GLY A 110 8.47 8.36 -29.20
CA GLY A 110 7.25 9.06 -29.60
C GLY A 110 6.35 8.26 -30.55
N GLN A 111 6.49 6.93 -30.62
CA GLN A 111 5.70 6.05 -31.49
C GLN A 111 4.83 5.10 -30.66
N LYS A 112 3.69 4.65 -31.24
CA LYS A 112 2.87 3.62 -30.59
C LYS A 112 3.63 2.32 -30.38
N VAL A 113 4.41 1.98 -31.39
CA VAL A 113 5.26 0.78 -31.44
C VAL A 113 6.55 1.14 -32.15
N ALA A 114 7.66 0.56 -31.68
CA ALA A 114 8.98 0.92 -32.18
C ALA A 114 9.13 0.69 -33.70
N THR A 115 9.97 1.49 -34.35
CA THR A 115 10.18 1.35 -35.80
C THR A 115 10.97 0.08 -36.12
N ALA A 116 10.41 -0.81 -36.94
CA ALA A 116 11.06 -2.05 -37.38
C ALA A 116 12.33 -1.82 -38.21
N SER A 117 13.35 -2.69 -38.09
CA SER A 117 14.50 -2.72 -39.04
C SER A 117 14.17 -3.54 -40.30
N GLY A 118 13.30 -4.56 -40.19
CA GLY A 118 12.98 -5.53 -41.25
C GLY A 118 11.53 -5.55 -41.77
N GLY A 119 10.70 -4.58 -41.39
CA GLY A 119 9.29 -4.47 -41.82
C GLY A 119 8.26 -5.19 -40.93
N GLU A 120 8.70 -6.02 -39.98
CA GLU A 120 7.84 -6.54 -38.89
C GLU A 120 7.95 -5.62 -37.67
N VAL A 121 6.82 -5.02 -37.29
CA VAL A 121 6.73 -4.03 -36.21
C VAL A 121 6.75 -4.75 -34.86
N PRO A 122 7.67 -4.40 -33.93
CA PRO A 122 7.64 -4.88 -32.57
C PRO A 122 6.26 -4.63 -31.94
N PRO A 123 5.74 -5.53 -31.09
CA PRO A 123 4.39 -5.38 -30.54
C PRO A 123 4.29 -4.29 -29.45
N ARG A 124 5.40 -3.60 -29.11
CA ARG A 124 5.49 -2.74 -27.93
C ARG A 124 6.07 -1.36 -28.21
N ASN A 125 5.61 -0.39 -27.42
CA ASN A 125 6.17 0.94 -27.25
C ASN A 125 7.55 0.87 -26.57
N ALA A 126 8.48 1.73 -26.97
CA ALA A 126 9.79 1.86 -26.33
C ALA A 126 9.63 2.60 -24.98
N PRO A 127 9.88 1.94 -23.83
CA PRO A 127 9.75 2.60 -22.53
C PRO A 127 10.82 3.68 -22.37
N THR A 128 10.57 4.66 -21.50
CA THR A 128 11.61 5.61 -21.09
C THR A 128 12.79 4.91 -20.42
N LEU A 129 14.00 5.45 -20.60
CA LEU A 129 15.20 5.03 -19.88
C LEU A 129 15.44 5.83 -18.59
N TRP A 130 14.64 6.87 -18.34
CA TRP A 130 14.74 7.61 -17.08
C TRP A 130 14.55 6.67 -15.89
N ASN A 131 15.45 6.76 -14.92
CA ASN A 131 15.43 6.01 -13.67
C ASN A 131 15.48 4.47 -13.84
N VAL A 132 15.95 3.98 -14.99
CA VAL A 132 16.07 2.53 -15.25
C VAL A 132 17.03 1.83 -14.27
N ALA A 133 17.93 2.58 -13.62
CA ALA A 133 18.83 2.08 -12.59
C ALA A 133 18.11 1.51 -11.35
N TYR A 134 16.86 1.93 -11.10
CA TYR A 134 16.07 1.47 -9.94
C TYR A 134 15.15 0.28 -10.27
N ASN A 135 15.09 -0.15 -11.52
CA ASN A 135 14.29 -1.33 -11.89
C ASN A 135 15.00 -2.61 -11.45
N THR A 136 14.25 -3.57 -10.89
CA THR A 136 14.77 -4.93 -10.69
C THR A 136 14.33 -5.91 -11.80
N ALA A 137 13.37 -5.50 -12.64
CA ALA A 137 12.96 -6.22 -13.85
C ALA A 137 12.96 -5.32 -15.10
N PHE A 138 13.47 -5.84 -16.21
CA PHE A 138 13.65 -5.12 -17.47
C PHE A 138 12.76 -5.67 -18.58
N MET A 139 12.43 -4.82 -19.56
CA MET A 139 11.34 -5.00 -20.54
C MET A 139 9.94 -4.86 -19.90
N TRP A 140 8.92 -4.59 -20.73
CA TRP A 140 7.52 -4.50 -20.31
C TRP A 140 6.97 -5.77 -19.64
N ASP A 141 7.52 -6.92 -19.97
CA ASP A 141 7.16 -8.22 -19.41
C ASP A 141 8.18 -8.73 -18.39
N GLY A 142 9.25 -8.00 -18.07
CA GLY A 142 10.20 -8.43 -17.04
C GLY A 142 11.10 -9.60 -17.41
N ARG A 143 11.15 -10.02 -18.68
CA ARG A 143 11.90 -11.22 -19.10
C ARG A 143 13.42 -11.10 -18.94
N ALA A 144 13.93 -9.88 -18.81
CA ALA A 144 15.35 -9.63 -18.63
C ALA A 144 15.65 -9.33 -17.16
N ALA A 145 16.57 -10.09 -16.57
CA ALA A 145 16.91 -10.01 -15.15
C ALA A 145 17.94 -8.91 -14.81
N THR A 146 18.65 -8.40 -15.83
CA THR A 146 19.64 -7.33 -15.67
C THR A 146 19.57 -6.38 -16.87
N LEU A 147 20.09 -5.16 -16.70
CA LEU A 147 20.14 -4.19 -17.79
C LEU A 147 21.05 -4.67 -18.94
N GLU A 148 22.15 -5.34 -18.63
CA GLU A 148 23.05 -5.92 -19.65
C GLU A 148 22.37 -7.05 -20.44
N ASP A 149 21.55 -7.88 -19.79
CA ASP A 149 20.73 -8.90 -20.46
C ASP A 149 19.66 -8.25 -21.36
N HIS A 150 19.02 -7.18 -20.89
CA HIS A 150 18.11 -6.37 -21.70
C HIS A 150 18.80 -5.84 -22.97
N LEU A 151 19.96 -5.20 -22.82
CA LEU A 151 20.75 -4.65 -23.93
C LEU A 151 21.17 -5.74 -24.93
N GLN A 152 21.63 -6.89 -24.45
CA GLN A 152 21.98 -8.03 -25.29
C GLN A 152 20.78 -8.48 -26.15
N GLN A 153 19.59 -8.58 -25.56
CA GLN A 153 18.38 -8.98 -26.28
C GLN A 153 17.97 -7.95 -27.33
N VAL A 154 18.02 -6.65 -27.01
CA VAL A 154 17.72 -5.55 -27.95
C VAL A 154 18.71 -5.54 -29.13
N MET A 155 20.01 -5.60 -28.85
CA MET A 155 21.06 -5.56 -29.87
C MET A 155 20.94 -6.72 -30.86
N THR A 156 20.63 -7.92 -30.36
CA THR A 156 20.53 -9.14 -31.20
C THR A 156 19.15 -9.36 -31.82
N SER A 157 18.13 -8.60 -31.41
CA SER A 157 16.76 -8.73 -31.91
C SER A 157 16.69 -8.33 -33.39
N PRO A 158 16.26 -9.22 -34.31
CA PRO A 158 16.26 -8.95 -35.75
C PRO A 158 15.25 -7.88 -36.19
N VAL A 159 14.27 -7.57 -35.34
CA VAL A 159 13.27 -6.52 -35.59
C VAL A 159 13.69 -5.16 -35.02
N GLU A 160 14.70 -5.13 -34.14
CA GLU A 160 15.23 -3.93 -33.51
C GLU A 160 16.58 -3.54 -34.12
N MET A 161 17.70 -4.12 -33.66
CA MET A 161 19.07 -3.77 -34.12
C MET A 161 19.72 -4.87 -34.97
N GLY A 162 19.35 -6.13 -34.81
CA GLY A 162 19.76 -7.25 -35.67
C GLY A 162 21.27 -7.50 -35.73
N GLN A 163 22.02 -7.15 -34.69
CA GLN A 163 23.47 -7.24 -34.63
C GLN A 163 23.95 -8.63 -34.17
N ASP A 164 25.09 -9.07 -34.69
CA ASP A 164 25.90 -10.16 -34.11
C ASP A 164 26.96 -9.53 -33.18
N LEU A 165 27.00 -9.93 -31.92
CA LEU A 165 27.88 -9.30 -30.94
C LEU A 165 29.37 -9.58 -31.17
N ASP A 166 29.72 -10.68 -31.84
CA ASP A 166 31.11 -10.91 -32.28
C ASP A 166 31.47 -9.97 -33.44
N GLU A 167 30.52 -9.71 -34.34
CA GLU A 167 30.69 -8.74 -35.43
C GLU A 167 30.81 -7.31 -34.89
N ALA A 168 29.97 -6.90 -33.94
CA ALA A 168 30.06 -5.60 -33.27
C ALA A 168 31.45 -5.37 -32.63
N VAL A 169 32.02 -6.41 -32.01
CA VAL A 169 33.38 -6.34 -31.44
C VAL A 169 34.43 -6.11 -32.53
N ASP A 170 34.28 -6.76 -33.68
CA ASP A 170 35.21 -6.60 -34.81
C ASP A 170 35.05 -5.22 -35.47
N GLU A 171 33.82 -4.74 -35.69
CA GLU A 171 33.53 -3.40 -36.23
C GLU A 171 34.10 -2.28 -35.33
N LEU A 172 33.90 -2.37 -34.01
CA LEU A 172 34.45 -1.39 -33.06
C LEU A 172 35.98 -1.40 -33.04
N LYS A 173 36.64 -2.53 -33.32
CA LYS A 173 38.10 -2.62 -33.46
C LYS A 173 38.63 -2.00 -34.76
N GLU A 174 37.77 -1.70 -35.73
CA GLU A 174 38.16 -0.94 -36.92
C GLU A 174 38.14 0.58 -36.70
N ILE A 175 37.59 1.04 -35.56
CA ILE A 175 37.45 2.46 -35.21
C ILE A 175 38.52 2.85 -34.17
N PRO A 176 39.57 3.62 -34.54
CA PRO A 176 40.66 3.96 -33.63
C PRO A 176 40.21 4.65 -32.34
N ALA A 177 39.18 5.50 -32.41
CA ALA A 177 38.63 6.18 -31.25
C ALA A 177 38.08 5.20 -30.20
N TYR A 178 37.36 4.14 -30.60
CA TYR A 178 36.87 3.14 -29.65
C TYR A 178 38.01 2.30 -29.07
N ILE A 179 39.03 1.94 -29.85
CA ILE A 179 40.23 1.27 -29.31
C ILE A 179 40.85 2.10 -28.18
N ASP A 180 41.02 3.41 -28.43
CA ASP A 180 41.61 4.32 -27.46
C ASP A 180 40.72 4.46 -26.21
N HIS A 181 39.40 4.60 -26.36
CA HIS A 181 38.49 4.65 -25.22
C HIS A 181 38.53 3.34 -24.41
N PHE A 182 38.27 2.18 -25.02
CA PHE A 182 38.20 0.92 -24.30
C PHE A 182 39.53 0.55 -23.62
N SER A 183 40.68 0.85 -24.22
CA SER A 183 41.99 0.54 -23.63
C SER A 183 42.35 1.40 -22.40
N GLN A 184 41.66 2.53 -22.19
CA GLN A 184 41.84 3.36 -21.00
C GLN A 184 41.08 2.81 -19.79
N MET A 185 39.96 2.12 -20.01
CA MET A 185 39.05 1.63 -18.97
C MET A 185 39.17 0.13 -18.68
N PHE A 186 39.47 -0.68 -19.70
CA PHE A 186 39.40 -2.14 -19.60
C PHE A 186 40.72 -2.80 -20.00
N ASP A 187 41.26 -3.65 -19.12
CA ASP A 187 42.49 -4.41 -19.37
C ASP A 187 42.38 -5.35 -20.58
N ASP A 188 41.18 -5.86 -20.86
CA ASP A 188 40.85 -6.74 -21.99
C ASP A 188 40.29 -5.99 -23.22
N GLY A 189 40.15 -4.67 -23.14
CA GLY A 189 39.75 -3.80 -24.24
C GLY A 189 38.31 -4.05 -24.73
N ILE A 190 38.12 -4.07 -26.05
CA ILE A 190 36.80 -4.24 -26.67
C ILE A 190 36.36 -5.70 -26.58
N THR A 191 35.36 -5.97 -25.74
CA THR A 191 34.69 -7.27 -25.57
C THR A 191 33.18 -7.05 -25.51
N GLN A 192 32.39 -8.09 -25.81
CA GLN A 192 30.92 -8.01 -25.71
C GLN A 192 30.48 -7.52 -24.33
N LYS A 193 31.10 -8.08 -23.27
CA LYS A 193 30.83 -7.69 -21.88
C LYS A 193 31.08 -6.20 -21.64
N ASN A 194 32.21 -5.67 -22.10
CA ASN A 194 32.59 -4.29 -21.85
C ASN A 194 31.73 -3.31 -22.67
N ILE A 195 31.28 -3.70 -23.87
CA ILE A 195 30.33 -2.92 -24.67
C ILE A 195 29.00 -2.78 -23.92
N LEU A 196 28.42 -3.91 -23.49
CA LEU A 196 27.16 -3.93 -22.74
C LEU A 196 27.28 -3.15 -21.41
N ALA A 197 28.38 -3.34 -20.67
CA ALA A 197 28.63 -2.63 -19.41
C ALA A 197 28.75 -1.11 -19.60
N ALA A 198 29.42 -0.65 -20.67
CA ALA A 198 29.55 0.78 -20.95
C ALA A 198 28.19 1.42 -21.25
N ILE A 199 27.39 0.82 -22.14
CA ILE A 199 26.04 1.32 -22.48
C ILE A 199 25.16 1.31 -21.22
N ALA A 200 25.15 0.22 -20.46
CA ALA A 200 24.38 0.11 -19.23
C ALA A 200 24.80 1.14 -18.17
N MET A 201 26.08 1.53 -18.11
CA MET A 201 26.55 2.58 -17.21
C MET A 201 26.00 3.96 -17.61
N PHE A 202 25.93 4.26 -18.91
CA PHE A 202 25.28 5.47 -19.40
C PHE A 202 23.77 5.47 -19.06
N GLU A 203 23.06 4.37 -19.32
CA GLU A 203 21.64 4.27 -19.02
C GLU A 203 21.35 4.39 -17.52
N ARG A 204 22.20 3.82 -16.65
CA ARG A 204 22.11 4.00 -15.19
C ARG A 204 22.39 5.42 -14.73
N SER A 205 23.08 6.22 -15.53
CA SER A 205 23.33 7.64 -15.24
C SER A 205 22.10 8.52 -15.43
N LEU A 206 21.08 8.05 -16.18
CA LEU A 206 19.85 8.76 -16.48
C LEU A 206 18.91 8.77 -15.27
N ILE A 207 19.33 9.45 -14.21
CA ILE A 207 18.54 9.65 -12.98
C ILE A 207 17.86 11.01 -13.03
N SER A 208 16.58 11.02 -12.70
CA SER A 208 15.76 12.23 -12.55
C SER A 208 15.27 12.29 -11.10
N ASP A 209 15.89 13.16 -10.30
CA ASP A 209 15.66 13.36 -8.87
C ASP A 209 15.58 14.85 -8.47
N GLY A 210 15.49 15.76 -9.45
CA GLY A 210 15.40 17.21 -9.27
C GLY A 210 14.09 17.83 -9.76
N ALA A 211 13.01 17.05 -9.86
CA ALA A 211 11.71 17.55 -10.32
C ALA A 211 11.10 18.55 -9.31
N ALA A 212 10.08 19.30 -9.76
CA ALA A 212 9.35 20.24 -8.89
C ALA A 212 8.78 19.54 -7.64
N PHE A 213 8.30 18.30 -7.81
CA PHE A 213 7.89 17.45 -6.69
C PHE A 213 9.03 17.18 -5.70
N ASP A 214 10.25 16.93 -6.18
CA ASP A 214 11.40 16.63 -5.31
C ASP A 214 11.78 17.85 -4.46
N SER A 215 11.78 19.04 -5.05
CA SER A 215 12.00 20.30 -4.32
C SER A 215 10.90 20.55 -3.28
N TYR A 216 9.64 20.25 -3.64
CA TYR A 216 8.50 20.40 -2.74
C TYR A 216 8.59 19.52 -1.50
N VAL A 217 8.93 18.23 -1.66
CA VAL A 217 9.07 17.33 -0.51
C VAL A 217 10.27 17.66 0.38
N GLU A 218 11.28 18.34 -0.18
CA GLU A 218 12.43 18.90 0.55
C GLU A 218 12.12 20.26 1.24
N GLY A 219 10.90 20.78 1.10
CA GLY A 219 10.41 21.95 1.82
C GLY A 219 10.34 23.25 1.01
N ASP A 220 10.60 23.20 -0.30
CA ASP A 220 10.30 24.32 -1.21
C ASP A 220 8.81 24.29 -1.59
N PHE A 221 7.95 24.81 -0.71
CA PHE A 221 6.49 24.75 -0.88
C PHE A 221 5.97 25.55 -2.09
N ASP A 222 6.79 26.41 -2.68
CA ASP A 222 6.47 27.15 -3.90
C ASP A 222 6.88 26.40 -5.18
N ALA A 223 7.57 25.25 -5.06
CA ALA A 223 7.93 24.41 -6.19
C ALA A 223 6.71 23.77 -6.87
N LEU A 224 5.64 23.48 -6.10
CA LEU A 224 4.34 23.09 -6.65
C LEU A 224 3.33 24.23 -6.55
N ASN A 225 2.70 24.54 -7.67
CA ASN A 225 1.56 25.46 -7.68
C ASN A 225 0.31 24.82 -7.04
N ALA A 226 -0.71 25.61 -6.74
CA ALA A 226 -1.95 25.13 -6.12
C ALA A 226 -2.65 24.02 -6.94
N GLN A 227 -2.55 24.08 -8.28
CA GLN A 227 -3.12 23.07 -9.16
C GLN A 227 -2.43 21.71 -9.00
N GLN A 228 -1.10 21.72 -8.99
CA GLN A 228 -0.25 20.54 -8.81
C GLN A 228 -0.43 19.92 -7.43
N ARG A 229 -0.57 20.73 -6.38
CA ARG A 229 -0.83 20.25 -5.01
C ARG A 229 -2.18 19.54 -4.89
N ARG A 230 -3.24 20.09 -5.51
CA ARG A 230 -4.53 19.38 -5.61
C ARG A 230 -4.40 18.08 -6.39
N GLY A 231 -3.66 18.09 -7.51
CA GLY A 231 -3.37 16.90 -8.30
C GLY A 231 -2.64 15.79 -7.54
N LEU A 232 -1.64 16.16 -6.73
CA LEU A 232 -0.92 15.27 -5.84
C LEU A 232 -1.84 14.60 -4.82
N GLY A 233 -2.79 15.34 -4.25
CA GLY A 233 -3.78 14.75 -3.36
C GLY A 233 -4.74 13.81 -4.06
N ILE A 234 -5.17 14.12 -5.29
CA ILE A 234 -5.97 13.21 -6.12
C ILE A 234 -5.20 11.94 -6.42
N PHE A 235 -3.92 12.03 -6.81
CA PHE A 235 -3.03 10.89 -7.05
C PHE A 235 -2.92 9.95 -5.85
N ARG A 236 -3.04 10.51 -4.65
CA ARG A 236 -2.93 9.80 -3.36
C ARG A 236 -4.26 9.41 -2.74
N SER A 237 -5.37 9.74 -3.38
CA SER A 237 -6.70 9.43 -2.85
C SER A 237 -7.01 7.95 -2.87
N ALA A 238 -7.83 7.50 -1.94
CA ALA A 238 -8.32 6.12 -1.93
C ALA A 238 -9.27 5.81 -3.10
N ALA A 239 -9.74 6.84 -3.81
CA ALA A 239 -10.48 6.68 -5.06
C ALA A 239 -9.61 6.25 -6.23
N THR A 240 -8.53 6.99 -6.47
CA THR A 240 -7.67 6.76 -7.64
C THR A 240 -6.61 5.72 -7.38
N ARG A 241 -6.14 5.62 -6.11
CA ARG A 241 -5.17 4.63 -5.62
C ARG A 241 -3.89 4.57 -6.45
N CYS A 242 -3.55 5.63 -7.20
CA CYS A 242 -2.40 5.62 -8.11
C CYS A 242 -1.08 5.36 -7.35
N PHE A 243 -0.99 5.89 -6.13
CA PHE A 243 0.16 5.72 -5.25
C PHE A 243 0.45 4.28 -4.82
N GLU A 244 -0.55 3.36 -4.88
CA GLU A 244 -0.35 1.96 -4.48
C GLU A 244 0.61 1.23 -5.43
N CYS A 245 0.54 1.56 -6.72
CA CYS A 245 1.45 1.01 -7.73
C CYS A 245 2.61 1.98 -8.03
N HIS A 246 2.38 3.30 -7.96
CA HIS A 246 3.37 4.31 -8.32
C HIS A 246 3.84 5.09 -7.09
N SER A 247 4.68 4.46 -6.28
CA SER A 247 5.15 5.03 -5.00
C SER A 247 6.36 5.96 -5.14
N ALA A 248 6.37 7.06 -4.40
CA ALA A 248 7.54 7.92 -4.24
C ALA A 248 8.72 7.15 -3.58
N PRO A 249 9.98 7.48 -3.90
CA PRO A 249 10.38 8.62 -4.72
C PRO A 249 10.52 8.29 -6.21
N THR A 250 10.63 7.03 -6.62
CA THR A 250 10.92 6.68 -8.04
C THR A 250 9.68 6.58 -8.92
N PHE A 251 8.48 6.50 -8.33
CA PHE A 251 7.18 6.31 -8.98
C PHE A 251 7.11 5.05 -9.87
N VAL A 252 7.91 4.05 -9.55
CA VAL A 252 7.97 2.72 -10.18
C VAL A 252 7.83 1.65 -9.11
N ASP A 253 7.37 0.48 -9.51
CA ASP A 253 7.28 -0.72 -8.67
C ASP A 253 7.73 -1.93 -9.50
N ASP A 254 8.25 -2.95 -8.82
CA ASP A 254 8.82 -4.14 -9.45
C ASP A 254 7.77 -5.21 -9.80
N ASP A 255 6.51 -5.00 -9.42
CA ASP A 255 5.41 -5.92 -9.67
C ASP A 255 4.80 -5.77 -11.09
N PHE A 256 4.02 -6.78 -11.46
CA PHE A 256 3.31 -6.89 -12.73
C PHE A 256 1.81 -6.86 -12.51
N ARG A 257 1.12 -5.95 -13.19
CA ARG A 257 -0.32 -5.75 -12.99
C ARG A 257 -1.09 -6.04 -14.27
N VAL A 258 -2.18 -6.80 -14.14
CA VAL A 258 -3.19 -6.92 -15.19
C VAL A 258 -4.14 -5.74 -15.03
N ILE A 259 -4.00 -4.72 -15.87
CA ILE A 259 -4.94 -3.58 -15.89
C ILE A 259 -5.93 -3.67 -17.06
N GLY A 260 -5.66 -4.56 -18.02
CA GLY A 260 -6.51 -4.81 -19.18
C GLY A 260 -6.45 -3.72 -20.26
N VAL A 261 -5.25 -3.18 -20.54
CA VAL A 261 -5.06 -2.29 -21.71
C VAL A 261 -5.51 -3.06 -22.97
N PRO A 262 -6.34 -2.47 -23.85
CA PRO A 262 -6.76 -3.13 -25.07
C PRO A 262 -5.55 -3.60 -25.91
N ASP A 263 -5.51 -4.89 -26.23
CA ASP A 263 -4.37 -5.56 -26.87
C ASP A 263 -4.22 -5.24 -28.37
N ASP A 264 -5.17 -4.51 -28.98
CA ASP A 264 -5.17 -4.15 -30.40
C ASP A 264 -4.94 -5.32 -31.40
N GLY A 265 -5.13 -6.57 -30.94
CA GLY A 265 -5.05 -7.79 -31.73
C GLY A 265 -3.65 -8.42 -31.81
N TYR A 266 -2.69 -7.98 -30.98
CA TYR A 266 -1.33 -8.55 -30.94
C TYR A 266 -1.25 -9.91 -30.21
N GLY A 267 -2.20 -10.20 -29.31
CA GLY A 267 -2.18 -11.39 -28.45
C GLY A 267 -1.04 -11.38 -27.45
N ASP A 268 -0.61 -10.19 -26.99
CA ASP A 268 0.52 -10.04 -26.08
C ASP A 268 0.11 -10.41 -24.64
N LYS A 269 0.59 -11.58 -24.20
CA LYS A 269 0.35 -12.08 -22.84
C LYS A 269 1.16 -11.35 -21.77
N GLY A 270 2.10 -10.47 -22.13
CA GLY A 270 2.98 -9.80 -21.17
C GLY A 270 3.76 -10.79 -20.32
N TYR A 271 3.83 -10.53 -19.01
CA TYR A 271 4.45 -11.40 -18.01
C TYR A 271 3.80 -12.81 -17.95
N GLY A 272 2.52 -12.94 -18.30
CA GLY A 272 1.82 -14.22 -18.39
C GLY A 272 2.47 -15.24 -19.34
N ALA A 273 3.27 -14.78 -20.32
CA ALA A 273 4.04 -15.67 -21.17
C ALA A 273 5.19 -16.41 -20.45
N GLN A 274 5.57 -15.96 -19.25
CA GLN A 274 6.72 -16.45 -18.49
C GLN A 274 6.35 -17.30 -17.28
N VAL A 275 5.06 -17.33 -16.90
CA VAL A 275 4.56 -18.05 -15.73
C VAL A 275 3.57 -19.15 -16.12
N GLU A 276 3.38 -20.14 -15.24
CA GLU A 276 2.37 -21.17 -15.44
C GLU A 276 0.97 -20.64 -15.05
N GLY A 277 -0.04 -20.91 -15.88
CA GLY A 277 -1.41 -20.44 -15.68
C GLY A 277 -1.79 -19.28 -16.61
N ASP A 278 -3.04 -18.86 -16.56
CA ASP A 278 -3.58 -17.72 -17.33
C ASP A 278 -3.81 -16.47 -16.46
N GLY A 279 -3.60 -16.57 -15.15
CA GLY A 279 -3.94 -15.51 -14.21
C GLY A 279 -3.09 -14.23 -14.33
N MET A 280 -1.92 -14.32 -14.97
CA MET A 280 -1.03 -13.18 -15.27
C MET A 280 -0.99 -12.87 -16.77
N ASP A 281 -1.87 -13.47 -17.58
CA ASP A 281 -2.01 -13.06 -18.97
C ASP A 281 -2.41 -11.57 -19.02
N TYR A 282 -1.71 -10.81 -19.88
CA TYR A 282 -1.83 -9.35 -20.02
C TYR A 282 -1.31 -8.55 -18.82
N ALA A 283 -0.49 -9.15 -17.95
CA ALA A 283 0.22 -8.43 -16.89
C ALA A 283 1.47 -7.74 -17.46
N PHE A 284 1.67 -6.48 -17.12
CA PHE A 284 2.85 -5.70 -17.52
C PHE A 284 3.48 -5.02 -16.31
N LYS A 285 4.78 -4.75 -16.43
CA LYS A 285 5.53 -4.04 -15.41
C LYS A 285 4.91 -2.67 -15.15
N ILE A 286 4.86 -2.26 -13.89
CA ILE A 286 4.51 -0.90 -13.50
C ILE A 286 5.67 0.04 -13.90
N PRO A 287 5.51 0.99 -14.85
CA PRO A 287 6.59 1.89 -15.26
C PRO A 287 6.76 3.06 -14.29
N THR A 288 7.91 3.74 -14.35
CA THR A 288 8.09 5.04 -13.65
C THR A 288 7.15 6.09 -14.24
N LEU A 289 6.60 6.97 -13.39
CA LEU A 289 5.90 8.17 -13.82
C LEU A 289 6.80 9.40 -13.93
N ARG A 290 8.08 9.30 -13.57
CA ARG A 290 9.04 10.40 -13.75
C ARG A 290 9.24 10.66 -15.24
N ASN A 291 9.21 11.93 -15.63
CA ASN A 291 9.27 12.37 -17.03
C ASN A 291 8.17 11.82 -17.95
N ILE A 292 7.06 11.31 -17.39
CA ILE A 292 5.99 10.66 -18.17
C ILE A 292 5.43 11.55 -19.28
N VAL A 293 5.30 12.86 -19.04
CA VAL A 293 4.72 13.81 -20.00
C VAL A 293 5.53 13.93 -21.30
N LEU A 294 6.80 13.50 -21.28
CA LEU A 294 7.69 13.58 -22.43
C LEU A 294 7.66 12.33 -23.32
N SER A 295 7.15 11.20 -22.80
CA SER A 295 7.37 9.87 -23.38
C SER A 295 6.15 9.23 -24.03
N GLY A 296 5.07 9.99 -24.26
CA GLY A 296 3.88 9.50 -24.95
C GLY A 296 4.17 9.04 -26.40
N PRO A 297 3.32 8.21 -27.04
CA PRO A 297 2.08 7.64 -26.51
C PRO A 297 2.33 6.56 -25.44
N TYR A 298 1.29 6.16 -24.73
CA TYR A 298 1.41 5.50 -23.43
C TYR A 298 0.98 4.03 -23.42
N MET A 299 1.39 3.34 -22.35
CA MET A 299 1.25 1.89 -22.13
C MET A 299 2.17 1.03 -22.99
N HIS A 300 2.22 -0.27 -22.70
CA HIS A 300 3.10 -1.22 -23.36
C HIS A 300 2.97 -1.27 -24.88
N ASN A 301 1.83 -0.87 -25.45
CA ASN A 301 1.52 -0.86 -26.88
C ASN A 301 1.22 0.54 -27.45
N GLY A 302 1.40 1.60 -26.66
CA GLY A 302 1.14 2.97 -27.12
C GLY A 302 -0.33 3.25 -27.44
N HIS A 303 -1.27 2.56 -26.78
CA HIS A 303 -2.70 2.65 -27.08
C HIS A 303 -3.25 4.08 -26.90
N PHE A 304 -2.84 4.76 -25.83
CA PHE A 304 -3.34 6.08 -25.45
C PHE A 304 -2.42 7.20 -25.95
N ASP A 305 -3.00 8.27 -26.49
CA ASP A 305 -2.24 9.38 -27.08
C ASP A 305 -1.93 10.50 -26.06
N ASN A 306 -2.70 10.58 -24.97
CA ASN A 306 -2.57 11.62 -23.92
C ASN A 306 -2.88 11.05 -22.51
N LEU A 307 -2.57 11.82 -21.47
CA LEU A 307 -2.74 11.41 -20.08
C LEU A 307 -4.22 11.35 -19.67
N GLU A 308 -5.07 12.19 -20.25
CA GLU A 308 -6.51 12.24 -19.99
C GLU A 308 -7.18 10.92 -20.40
N GLU A 309 -6.79 10.33 -21.54
CA GLU A 309 -7.26 9.02 -21.97
C GLU A 309 -6.86 7.89 -21.01
N ILE A 310 -5.66 7.96 -20.41
CA ILE A 310 -5.22 7.00 -19.40
C ILE A 310 -6.09 7.14 -18.14
N ILE A 311 -6.30 8.38 -17.68
CA ILE A 311 -7.13 8.65 -16.50
C ILE A 311 -8.56 8.16 -16.74
N GLU A 312 -9.14 8.41 -17.93
CA GLU A 312 -10.47 7.90 -18.30
C GLU A 312 -10.52 6.36 -18.36
N PHE A 313 -9.45 5.70 -18.81
CA PHE A 313 -9.34 4.24 -18.79
C PHE A 313 -9.38 3.68 -17.37
N TYR A 314 -8.59 4.24 -16.45
CA TYR A 314 -8.61 3.84 -15.04
C TYR A 314 -9.94 4.18 -14.38
N SER A 315 -10.53 5.35 -14.67
CA SER A 315 -11.80 5.79 -14.08
C SER A 315 -12.95 4.83 -14.42
N LYS A 316 -12.89 4.14 -15.56
CA LYS A 316 -13.88 3.14 -15.98
C LYS A 316 -13.66 1.75 -15.37
N GLY A 317 -12.57 1.52 -14.63
CA GLY A 317 -12.24 0.22 -14.06
C GLY A 317 -11.29 -0.62 -14.92
N GLY A 318 -10.49 0.02 -15.77
CA GLY A 318 -9.53 -0.65 -16.66
C GLY A 318 -10.21 -1.43 -17.79
N GLY A 319 -9.62 -2.55 -18.20
CA GLY A 319 -10.08 -3.37 -19.33
C GLY A 319 -11.58 -3.67 -19.34
N PRO A 320 -12.17 -4.22 -18.25
CA PRO A 320 -13.60 -4.50 -18.17
C PRO A 320 -14.46 -3.26 -18.43
N GLY A 321 -14.03 -2.10 -17.93
CA GLY A 321 -14.67 -0.80 -18.12
C GLY A 321 -14.75 -0.34 -19.57
N VAL A 322 -13.85 -0.82 -20.42
CA VAL A 322 -13.78 -0.50 -21.86
C VAL A 322 -14.12 -1.70 -22.74
N GLY A 323 -14.64 -2.79 -22.16
CA GLY A 323 -15.08 -3.98 -22.89
C GLY A 323 -13.96 -4.93 -23.31
N PHE A 324 -12.78 -4.83 -22.67
CA PHE A 324 -11.69 -5.79 -22.81
C PHE A 324 -11.67 -6.76 -21.61
N GLU A 325 -12.00 -8.02 -21.88
CA GLU A 325 -12.03 -9.08 -20.86
C GLU A 325 -10.62 -9.63 -20.62
N ALA A 326 -9.99 -9.17 -19.54
CA ALA A 326 -8.76 -9.77 -19.01
C ALA A 326 -9.11 -10.59 -17.74
N PRO A 327 -8.49 -11.77 -17.55
CA PRO A 327 -8.96 -12.76 -16.59
C PRO A 327 -8.92 -12.29 -15.13
N ASN A 328 -7.92 -11.48 -14.76
CA ASN A 328 -7.65 -11.09 -13.37
C ASN A 328 -7.25 -9.60 -13.26
N VAL A 329 -8.14 -8.68 -13.66
CA VAL A 329 -7.84 -7.24 -13.49
C VAL A 329 -7.61 -6.90 -12.02
N ASP A 330 -6.56 -6.12 -11.75
CA ASP A 330 -6.14 -5.78 -10.39
C ASP A 330 -7.28 -5.14 -9.58
N ARG A 331 -7.42 -5.57 -8.32
CA ARG A 331 -8.48 -5.12 -7.40
C ARG A 331 -8.45 -3.63 -7.10
N SER A 332 -7.30 -2.98 -7.24
CA SER A 332 -7.14 -1.54 -7.06
C SER A 332 -7.58 -0.74 -8.29
N VAL A 333 -7.68 -1.39 -9.46
CA VAL A 333 -8.14 -0.79 -10.73
C VAL A 333 -9.61 -1.09 -11.01
N ALA A 334 -10.03 -2.34 -10.84
CA ALA A 334 -11.37 -2.82 -11.24
C ALA A 334 -12.57 -1.99 -10.73
N PRO A 335 -12.55 -1.37 -9.53
CA PRO A 335 -13.66 -0.54 -9.06
C PRO A 335 -13.91 0.72 -9.90
N GLY A 336 -12.89 1.24 -10.58
CA GLY A 336 -12.95 2.55 -11.23
C GLY A 336 -13.15 3.71 -10.23
N PHE A 337 -13.34 4.92 -10.75
CA PHE A 337 -13.59 6.12 -9.97
C PHE A 337 -14.22 7.22 -10.84
N THR A 338 -14.71 8.29 -10.21
CA THR A 338 -15.19 9.49 -10.92
C THR A 338 -14.34 10.68 -10.53
N LEU A 339 -13.94 11.48 -11.51
CA LEU A 339 -13.29 12.78 -11.34
C LEU A 339 -14.07 13.83 -12.14
N SER A 340 -14.18 15.03 -11.59
CA SER A 340 -14.59 16.21 -12.34
C SER A 340 -13.56 16.59 -13.41
N GLU A 341 -13.94 17.47 -14.33
CA GLU A 341 -13.00 18.03 -15.32
C GLU A 341 -11.82 18.74 -14.65
N GLN A 342 -12.09 19.45 -13.53
CA GLN A 342 -11.04 20.13 -12.76
C GLN A 342 -10.09 19.15 -12.08
N GLU A 343 -10.61 18.09 -11.46
CA GLU A 343 -9.78 17.08 -10.80
C GLU A 343 -8.91 16.32 -11.81
N THR A 344 -9.43 16.01 -13.00
CA THR A 344 -8.64 15.43 -14.09
C THR A 344 -7.51 16.36 -14.50
N ALA A 345 -7.79 17.66 -14.67
CA ALA A 345 -6.78 18.66 -15.02
C ALA A 345 -5.74 18.87 -13.91
N ASP A 346 -6.16 18.84 -12.64
CA ASP A 346 -5.28 18.92 -11.48
C ASP A 346 -4.33 17.71 -11.42
N LEU A 347 -4.85 16.48 -11.60
CA LEU A 347 -4.05 15.26 -11.64
C LEU A 347 -3.02 15.29 -12.77
N VAL A 348 -3.43 15.72 -13.97
CA VAL A 348 -2.49 15.91 -15.10
C VAL A 348 -1.42 16.93 -14.74
N ALA A 349 -1.77 18.07 -14.15
CA ALA A 349 -0.80 19.08 -13.73
C ALA A 349 0.24 18.51 -12.74
N PHE A 350 -0.17 17.65 -11.81
CA PHE A 350 0.76 16.95 -10.93
C PHE A 350 1.72 16.03 -11.69
N LEU A 351 1.26 15.28 -12.70
CA LEU A 351 2.15 14.44 -13.52
C LEU A 351 3.20 15.27 -14.27
N TYR A 352 2.90 16.51 -14.67
CA TYR A 352 3.91 17.45 -15.17
C TYR A 352 4.96 17.83 -14.11
N ALA A 353 4.57 17.89 -12.83
CA ALA A 353 5.49 18.20 -11.74
C ALA A 353 6.53 17.10 -11.45
N LEU A 354 6.37 15.92 -12.05
CA LEU A 354 7.32 14.79 -12.01
C LEU A 354 8.38 14.84 -13.12
N THR A 355 8.47 15.97 -13.84
CA THR A 355 9.38 16.15 -14.98
C THR A 355 10.65 16.87 -14.55
N ASP A 356 11.78 16.23 -14.84
CA ASP A 356 13.14 16.76 -14.73
C ASP A 356 14.03 16.06 -15.75
N GLU A 357 14.49 16.83 -16.75
CA GLU A 357 15.36 16.36 -17.83
C GLU A 357 16.85 16.53 -17.51
N THR A 358 17.18 16.96 -16.28
CA THR A 358 18.56 17.18 -15.83
C THR A 358 19.07 15.98 -15.05
N LEU A 359 20.36 15.69 -15.18
CA LEU A 359 21.02 14.73 -14.30
C LEU A 359 21.33 15.42 -12.96
N PRO A 360 21.33 14.70 -11.81
CA PRO A 360 21.78 15.27 -10.56
C PRO A 360 23.26 15.65 -10.62
N GLU A 361 23.63 16.78 -10.01
CA GLU A 361 25.03 17.29 -9.99
C GLU A 361 26.06 16.22 -9.60
N ARG A 362 25.69 15.31 -8.68
CA ARG A 362 26.53 14.18 -8.23
C ARG A 362 26.91 13.19 -9.34
N LEU A 363 26.14 13.13 -10.43
CA LEU A 363 26.35 12.22 -11.56
C LEU A 363 26.95 12.92 -12.78
N TRP A 364 26.86 14.25 -12.89
CA TRP A 364 27.34 14.93 -14.10
C TRP A 364 28.53 15.88 -13.96
N ASP A 365 28.98 16.19 -12.74
CA ASP A 365 30.25 16.90 -12.55
C ASP A 365 31.41 16.12 -13.21
N GLY A 366 31.97 16.67 -14.29
CA GLY A 366 33.03 16.04 -15.10
C GLY A 366 32.55 15.24 -16.31
N LEU A 367 31.24 15.15 -16.59
CA LEU A 367 30.72 14.58 -17.84
C LEU A 367 30.83 15.58 -18.99
N ASN A 368 31.28 15.11 -20.15
CA ASN A 368 31.41 15.95 -21.35
C ASN A 368 30.18 15.89 -22.28
N TYR A 369 29.13 15.18 -21.88
CA TYR A 369 27.92 14.95 -22.68
C TYR A 369 26.65 15.58 -22.10
N VAL A 370 26.80 16.56 -21.22
CA VAL A 370 25.70 17.37 -20.71
C VAL A 370 25.89 18.85 -21.01
N ASP A 371 24.81 19.61 -21.05
CA ASP A 371 24.84 21.07 -21.16
C ASP A 371 25.09 21.77 -19.80
N GLU A 372 25.05 23.10 -19.76
CA GLU A 372 25.30 23.88 -18.55
C GLU A 372 24.23 23.66 -17.45
N GLU A 373 23.08 23.10 -17.83
CA GLU A 373 21.98 22.75 -16.94
C GLU A 373 21.92 21.25 -16.60
N GLY A 374 22.88 20.45 -17.07
CA GLY A 374 22.94 19.02 -16.78
C GLY A 374 22.06 18.14 -17.68
N ARG A 375 21.55 18.65 -18.82
CA ARG A 375 20.77 17.87 -19.80
C ARG A 375 21.68 17.15 -20.77
N VAL A 376 21.37 15.89 -21.09
CA VAL A 376 22.14 15.10 -22.06
C VAL A 376 22.07 15.74 -23.45
N VAL A 377 23.23 16.01 -24.05
CA VAL A 377 23.30 16.60 -25.39
C VAL A 377 23.29 15.53 -26.48
N ILE A 378 22.71 15.85 -27.63
CA ILE A 378 22.82 15.00 -28.83
C ILE A 378 24.18 15.30 -29.49
N PRO A 379 25.05 14.29 -29.71
CA PRO A 379 26.35 14.50 -30.31
C PRO A 379 26.22 14.92 -31.78
N THR A 380 27.04 15.88 -32.20
CA THR A 380 27.09 16.32 -33.61
C THR A 380 27.73 15.27 -34.52
N GLU A 381 28.66 14.48 -33.97
CA GLU A 381 29.40 13.42 -34.65
C GLU A 381 29.65 12.29 -33.64
N VAL A 382 29.56 11.04 -34.10
CA VAL A 382 29.90 9.84 -33.30
C VAL A 382 31.27 9.26 -33.72
N PRO A 383 31.91 8.41 -32.91
CA PRO A 383 33.25 7.90 -33.21
C PRO A 383 33.40 7.15 -34.54
N SER A 384 32.32 6.56 -35.08
CA SER A 384 32.30 5.98 -36.44
C SER A 384 32.42 7.02 -37.58
N GLY A 385 32.38 8.31 -37.26
CA GLY A 385 32.49 9.43 -38.22
C GLY A 385 31.17 9.84 -38.85
N LEU A 386 30.04 9.33 -38.35
CA LEU A 386 28.71 9.73 -38.77
C LEU A 386 28.29 11.02 -38.06
N GLU A 387 27.80 11.99 -38.84
CA GLU A 387 27.28 13.26 -38.33
C GLU A 387 25.76 13.24 -38.23
N ASN A 388 25.20 13.90 -37.21
CA ASN A 388 23.75 14.10 -37.04
C ASN A 388 22.94 12.79 -37.12
N VAL A 389 23.40 11.74 -36.42
CA VAL A 389 22.78 10.42 -36.41
C VAL A 389 21.29 10.52 -36.06
N VAL A 390 20.99 11.22 -34.97
CA VAL A 390 19.64 11.69 -34.64
C VAL A 390 19.63 13.22 -34.61
N LYS A 391 18.46 13.82 -34.79
CA LYS A 391 18.30 15.28 -34.82
C LYS A 391 17.39 15.71 -33.69
N PRO A 392 17.62 16.90 -33.10
CA PRO A 392 16.72 17.44 -32.10
C PRO A 392 15.26 17.44 -32.57
N VAL A 393 14.35 17.12 -31.66
CA VAL A 393 12.90 17.05 -31.91
C VAL A 393 12.18 17.99 -30.95
N GLU A 394 11.16 18.68 -31.45
CA GLU A 394 10.28 19.48 -30.59
C GLU A 394 9.29 18.56 -29.86
N ASN A 395 9.13 18.78 -28.54
CA ASN A 395 8.17 18.08 -27.71
C ASN A 395 7.18 19.09 -27.13
N ALA A 396 5.91 18.96 -27.50
CA ALA A 396 4.86 19.91 -27.11
C ALA A 396 4.63 19.96 -25.59
N ALA A 397 4.98 18.89 -24.85
CA ALA A 397 4.85 18.87 -23.40
C ALA A 397 5.74 19.92 -22.71
N ARG A 398 6.86 20.33 -23.32
CA ARG A 398 7.75 21.37 -22.76
C ARG A 398 7.08 22.74 -22.71
N ASP A 399 6.20 23.06 -23.67
CA ASP A 399 5.44 24.33 -23.65
C ASP A 399 4.43 24.36 -22.50
N THR A 400 3.74 23.23 -22.27
CA THR A 400 2.82 23.07 -21.14
C THR A 400 3.56 23.10 -19.81
N LEU A 401 4.69 22.39 -19.71
CA LEU A 401 5.56 22.42 -18.53
C LEU A 401 6.00 23.85 -18.20
N ASN A 402 6.53 24.58 -19.18
CA ASN A 402 6.93 25.98 -19.02
C ASN A 402 5.76 26.87 -18.56
N THR A 403 4.54 26.61 -19.04
CA THR A 403 3.35 27.36 -18.64
C THR A 403 2.98 27.09 -17.18
N LEU A 404 2.98 25.82 -16.77
CA LEU A 404 2.68 25.40 -15.39
C LEU A 404 3.75 25.87 -14.39
N THR A 405 5.01 25.97 -14.82
CA THR A 405 6.13 26.48 -14.00
C THR A 405 6.17 28.00 -13.94
N ALA A 406 5.78 28.71 -15.02
CA ALA A 406 5.87 30.17 -15.09
C ALA A 406 4.75 30.90 -14.32
N ASP A 407 3.62 30.24 -14.08
CA ASP A 407 2.52 30.75 -13.28
C ASP A 407 2.33 29.85 -12.05
N PRO A 408 3.02 30.12 -10.92
CA PRO A 408 2.86 29.33 -9.70
C PRO A 408 1.44 29.45 -9.11
N GLY A 409 0.54 30.22 -9.73
CA GLY A 409 -0.70 30.69 -9.14
C GLY A 409 -0.40 31.67 -8.01
N GLU A 410 -1.16 32.76 -7.92
CA GLU A 410 -1.16 33.50 -6.65
C GLU A 410 -1.73 32.56 -5.58
N ARG A 411 -0.97 32.35 -4.49
CA ARG A 411 -1.55 31.79 -3.26
C ARG A 411 -2.83 32.60 -2.97
N PRO A 412 -3.96 31.95 -2.65
CA PRO A 412 -5.22 32.65 -2.44
C PRO A 412 -5.06 33.79 -1.43
N GLU A 413 -5.85 34.86 -1.51
CA GLU A 413 -5.76 35.96 -0.54
C GLU A 413 -6.15 35.44 0.86
N CYS A 414 -5.17 35.25 1.75
CA CYS A 414 -5.33 34.54 3.03
C CYS A 414 -5.57 35.49 4.22
N ASP A 415 -6.38 35.05 5.20
CA ASP A 415 -6.40 35.63 6.55
C ASP A 415 -5.48 34.81 7.49
N ARG A 416 -4.17 34.88 7.19
CA ARG A 416 -3.13 34.22 7.99
C ARG A 416 -2.51 35.21 8.96
N ASP A 417 -2.57 34.90 10.25
CA ASP A 417 -1.84 35.61 11.29
C ASP A 417 -0.48 34.89 11.54
N PRO A 418 0.66 35.48 11.11
CA PRO A 418 1.96 34.86 11.28
C PRO A 418 2.46 34.88 12.74
N ASP A 419 1.93 35.78 13.59
CA ASP A 419 2.33 35.88 15.00
C ASP A 419 1.69 34.74 15.81
N THR A 420 0.47 34.35 15.48
CA THR A 420 -0.24 33.23 16.13
C THR A 420 -0.14 31.92 15.36
N LYS A 421 0.44 31.92 14.15
CA LYS A 421 0.48 30.76 13.24
C LYS A 421 -0.90 30.20 12.99
N THR A 422 -1.84 31.08 12.65
CA THR A 422 -3.26 30.71 12.50
C THR A 422 -3.75 31.12 11.13
N VAL A 423 -4.44 30.22 10.45
CA VAL A 423 -5.21 30.51 9.24
C VAL A 423 -6.68 30.35 9.59
N THR A 424 -7.49 31.39 9.38
CA THR A 424 -8.95 31.28 9.56
C THR A 424 -9.62 31.19 8.19
N VAL A 425 -10.39 30.13 7.95
CA VAL A 425 -11.17 29.98 6.72
C VAL A 425 -12.33 30.98 6.75
N ARG A 426 -12.45 31.80 5.71
CA ARG A 426 -13.57 32.75 5.57
C ARG A 426 -14.83 32.05 5.06
N GLU A 427 -16.00 32.64 5.33
CA GLU A 427 -17.30 32.10 4.86
C GLU A 427 -17.40 31.93 3.33
N ASP A 428 -16.60 32.67 2.55
CA ASP A 428 -16.55 32.61 1.09
C ASP A 428 -15.40 31.73 0.54
N GLN A 429 -14.65 31.07 1.43
CA GLN A 429 -13.53 30.22 1.08
C GLN A 429 -13.83 28.74 1.31
N THR A 430 -13.16 27.89 0.54
CA THR A 430 -13.12 26.45 0.80
C THR A 430 -12.08 26.16 1.89
N ILE A 431 -12.20 25.03 2.58
CA ILE A 431 -11.21 24.55 3.55
C ILE A 431 -9.87 24.30 2.85
N GLN A 432 -9.89 23.73 1.64
CA GLN A 432 -8.66 23.54 0.85
C GLN A 432 -7.93 24.86 0.61
N GLN A 433 -8.62 25.96 0.34
CA GLN A 433 -7.96 27.27 0.22
C GLN A 433 -7.28 27.70 1.52
N GLY A 434 -7.85 27.36 2.68
CA GLY A 434 -7.21 27.54 3.99
C GLY A 434 -5.96 26.68 4.16
N VAL A 435 -5.97 25.45 3.66
CA VAL A 435 -4.78 24.57 3.66
C VAL A 435 -3.72 25.08 2.69
N ASP A 436 -4.10 25.53 1.50
CA ASP A 436 -3.19 26.10 0.50
C ASP A 436 -2.49 27.36 1.01
N CYS A 437 -3.14 28.07 1.96
CA CYS A 437 -2.60 29.23 2.68
C CYS A 437 -1.63 28.88 3.82
N ALA A 438 -1.69 27.67 4.36
CA ALA A 438 -0.98 27.29 5.57
C ALA A 438 0.52 27.06 5.30
N GLU A 439 1.31 27.25 6.35
CA GLU A 439 2.71 26.83 6.43
C GLU A 439 2.86 25.74 7.51
N PRO A 440 3.95 24.97 7.49
CA PRO A 440 4.20 24.00 8.54
C PRO A 440 4.14 24.57 9.96
N GLY A 441 3.38 23.91 10.83
CA GLY A 441 3.16 24.32 12.21
C GLY A 441 1.97 25.28 12.41
N ASP A 442 1.20 25.60 11.37
CA ASP A 442 0.00 26.43 11.49
C ASP A 442 -1.20 25.64 12.02
N THR A 443 -2.09 26.37 12.71
CA THR A 443 -3.45 25.92 13.02
C THR A 443 -4.44 26.52 12.02
N ILE A 444 -5.24 25.68 11.38
CA ILE A 444 -6.32 26.08 10.47
C ILE A 444 -7.64 26.01 11.23
N LEU A 445 -8.34 27.13 11.32
CA LEU A 445 -9.62 27.27 12.01
C LEU A 445 -10.76 27.37 11.00
N VAL A 446 -11.73 26.46 11.11
CA VAL A 446 -12.86 26.36 10.18
C VAL A 446 -14.17 26.74 10.88
N PRO A 447 -14.88 27.80 10.44
CA PRO A 447 -16.16 28.18 11.03
C PRO A 447 -17.25 27.12 10.76
N PRO A 448 -18.28 27.03 11.63
CA PRO A 448 -19.44 26.19 11.37
C PRO A 448 -20.07 26.50 10.01
N GLY A 449 -20.44 25.45 9.28
CA GLY A 449 -20.90 25.53 7.90
C GLY A 449 -20.90 24.15 7.25
N VAL A 450 -21.51 24.04 6.07
CA VAL A 450 -21.48 22.83 5.25
C VAL A 450 -20.54 23.06 4.08
N TYR A 451 -19.56 22.19 3.94
CA TYR A 451 -18.49 22.24 2.95
C TYR A 451 -18.56 21.00 2.07
N HIS A 452 -18.70 21.22 0.76
CA HIS A 452 -18.78 20.16 -0.25
C HIS A 452 -17.45 20.07 -1.00
N GLU A 453 -16.45 19.51 -0.34
CA GLU A 453 -15.09 19.39 -0.89
C GLU A 453 -14.35 18.19 -0.31
N ARG A 454 -13.23 17.85 -0.95
CA ARG A 454 -12.18 17.00 -0.41
C ARG A 454 -11.04 17.90 0.07
N VAL A 455 -10.52 17.65 1.27
CA VAL A 455 -9.42 18.41 1.86
C VAL A 455 -8.15 17.56 1.88
N ILE A 456 -7.10 18.06 1.24
CA ILE A 456 -5.78 17.41 1.13
C ILE A 456 -4.78 18.23 1.94
N ILE A 457 -4.12 17.58 2.90
CA ILE A 457 -3.14 18.18 3.81
C ILE A 457 -1.83 17.43 3.72
N ASP A 458 -0.91 17.99 2.96
CA ASP A 458 0.40 17.45 2.67
C ASP A 458 1.53 18.26 3.30
N LEU A 459 1.23 19.03 4.36
CA LEU A 459 2.18 19.83 5.13
C LEU A 459 2.28 19.28 6.55
N SER A 460 3.50 19.19 7.07
CA SER A 460 3.73 18.76 8.46
C SER A 460 3.41 19.85 9.48
N GLY A 461 3.02 19.47 10.69
CA GLY A 461 2.71 20.37 11.81
C GLY A 461 1.35 21.04 11.70
N ILE A 462 0.47 20.59 10.81
CA ILE A 462 -0.84 21.20 10.63
C ILE A 462 -1.81 20.71 11.71
N THR A 463 -2.49 21.67 12.34
CA THR A 463 -3.62 21.41 13.23
C THR A 463 -4.91 21.95 12.60
N LEU A 464 -5.81 21.09 12.14
CA LEU A 464 -7.10 21.47 11.54
C LEU A 464 -8.22 21.37 12.59
N LEU A 465 -8.84 22.50 12.95
CA LEU A 465 -9.88 22.55 13.98
C LEU A 465 -11.14 23.26 13.50
N GLY A 466 -12.28 22.65 13.78
CA GLY A 466 -13.56 23.35 13.74
C GLY A 466 -13.66 24.37 14.87
N LEU A 467 -14.18 25.56 14.55
CA LEU A 467 -14.47 26.57 15.55
C LEU A 467 -15.71 26.15 16.33
N VAL A 468 -15.52 25.87 17.61
CA VAL A 468 -16.59 25.53 18.53
C VAL A 468 -16.95 26.71 19.43
N SER A 469 -18.24 26.86 19.73
CA SER A 469 -18.72 27.88 20.67
C SER A 469 -18.39 27.51 22.12
N GLU A 470 -18.43 26.22 22.46
CA GLU A 470 -18.05 25.64 23.75
C GLU A 470 -17.43 24.24 23.53
N GLU A 471 -16.49 23.85 24.38
CA GLU A 471 -15.90 22.51 24.39
C GLU A 471 -16.94 21.47 24.84
N PRO A 472 -16.98 20.27 24.25
CA PRO A 472 -17.95 19.25 24.62
C PRO A 472 -17.75 18.80 26.08
N GLU A 473 -18.84 18.73 26.85
CA GLU A 473 -18.83 18.26 28.25
C GLU A 473 -18.57 16.74 28.37
N MET A 474 -18.71 16.00 27.27
CA MET A 474 -18.59 14.54 27.20
C MET A 474 -17.62 14.13 26.09
N CYS A 475 -16.90 13.03 26.31
CA CYS A 475 -16.00 12.40 25.35
C CYS A 475 -16.29 10.88 25.35
N PRO A 476 -16.80 10.31 24.24
CA PRO A 476 -17.23 11.01 23.02
C PRO A 476 -18.55 11.79 23.25
N VAL A 477 -18.90 12.70 22.33
CA VAL A 477 -20.20 13.40 22.36
C VAL A 477 -21.31 12.42 22.03
N GLN A 478 -22.28 12.27 22.93
CA GLN A 478 -23.39 11.34 22.72
C GLN A 478 -24.68 11.78 23.41
N SER A 479 -25.80 11.37 22.84
CA SER A 479 -27.14 11.45 23.41
C SER A 479 -27.35 10.37 24.48
N ALA A 480 -28.51 10.42 25.17
CA ALA A 480 -28.84 9.48 26.23
C ALA A 480 -28.99 8.02 25.77
N ASP A 481 -29.18 7.78 24.48
CA ASP A 481 -29.26 6.47 23.82
C ASP A 481 -27.94 6.03 23.17
N ALA A 482 -26.80 6.64 23.56
CA ALA A 482 -25.47 6.31 23.07
C ALA A 482 -25.35 6.42 21.54
N LYS A 483 -25.84 7.54 21.00
CA LYS A 483 -25.73 7.92 19.58
C LYS A 483 -25.24 9.36 19.46
N TRP A 484 -24.85 9.75 18.25
CA TRP A 484 -24.60 11.16 17.97
C TRP A 484 -25.89 12.01 18.19
N PRO A 485 -25.83 13.16 18.88
CA PRO A 485 -26.98 14.04 19.03
C PRO A 485 -27.44 14.62 17.68
N GLU A 486 -28.75 14.62 17.42
CA GLU A 486 -29.33 15.18 16.19
C GLU A 486 -30.18 16.44 16.50
N GLY A 487 -30.40 17.28 15.49
CA GLY A 487 -31.25 18.47 15.60
C GLY A 487 -30.65 19.55 16.50
N ASP A 488 -31.48 20.13 17.38
CA ASP A 488 -31.06 21.25 18.26
C ASP A 488 -30.00 20.84 19.31
N ASP A 489 -29.83 19.53 19.56
CA ASP A 489 -28.85 18.99 20.50
C ASP A 489 -27.49 18.69 19.81
N ALA A 490 -27.43 18.75 18.47
CA ALA A 490 -26.21 18.53 17.71
C ALA A 490 -25.21 19.69 17.90
N PRO A 491 -23.91 19.41 18.10
CA PRO A 491 -22.89 20.45 18.11
C PRO A 491 -22.86 21.24 16.80
N ASP A 492 -22.71 22.56 16.90
CA ASP A 492 -22.53 23.46 15.74
C ASP A 492 -21.07 23.39 15.25
N TRP A 493 -20.70 22.25 14.69
CA TRP A 493 -19.37 21.98 14.12
C TRP A 493 -19.41 22.11 12.59
N PRO A 494 -18.28 22.43 11.94
CA PRO A 494 -18.18 22.34 10.48
C PRO A 494 -18.50 20.92 9.99
N VAL A 495 -19.26 20.84 8.89
CA VAL A 495 -19.69 19.61 8.24
C VAL A 495 -19.00 19.52 6.89
N LEU A 496 -18.17 18.49 6.70
CA LEU A 496 -17.71 18.03 5.39
C LEU A 496 -18.73 17.04 4.85
N ASP A 497 -19.35 17.36 3.71
CA ASP A 497 -20.43 16.57 3.12
C ASP A 497 -20.10 16.17 1.67
N GLY A 498 -19.97 14.87 1.45
CA GLY A 498 -19.68 14.28 0.14
C GLY A 498 -20.87 14.22 -0.82
N ASP A 499 -22.10 14.54 -0.38
CA ASP A 499 -23.30 14.70 -1.21
C ASP A 499 -23.42 16.17 -1.66
N ILE A 500 -23.03 16.47 -2.89
CA ILE A 500 -22.87 17.86 -3.36
C ILE A 500 -24.23 18.49 -3.68
N ASP A 501 -25.17 17.72 -4.21
CA ASP A 501 -26.47 18.22 -4.67
C ASP A 501 -27.65 17.89 -3.75
N GLY A 502 -27.40 17.11 -2.69
CA GLY A 502 -28.38 16.74 -1.67
C GLY A 502 -29.35 15.65 -2.14
N ASP A 503 -29.00 14.89 -3.18
CA ASP A 503 -29.83 13.82 -3.72
C ASP A 503 -29.63 12.46 -3.01
N GLY A 504 -28.67 12.40 -2.07
CA GLY A 504 -28.29 11.22 -1.31
C GLY A 504 -27.23 10.35 -1.99
N GLN A 505 -26.65 10.79 -3.11
CA GLN A 505 -25.49 10.14 -3.73
C GLN A 505 -24.19 10.65 -3.10
N LYS A 506 -23.19 9.76 -3.09
CA LYS A 506 -21.85 10.05 -2.56
C LYS A 506 -20.96 10.50 -3.71
N ASP A 507 -21.04 11.79 -4.05
CA ASP A 507 -20.34 12.38 -5.21
C ASP A 507 -18.83 12.45 -4.98
N LEU A 508 -18.42 12.66 -3.74
CA LEU A 508 -17.01 12.74 -3.35
C LEU A 508 -16.54 11.46 -2.66
N THR A 509 -15.26 11.13 -2.86
CA THR A 509 -14.72 9.86 -2.38
C THR A 509 -14.14 9.94 -0.98
N ASP A 510 -13.46 11.01 -0.61
CA ASP A 510 -12.76 11.13 0.67
C ASP A 510 -13.02 12.51 1.25
N GLY A 511 -13.24 12.59 2.56
CA GLY A 511 -13.41 13.87 3.27
C GLY A 511 -12.08 14.59 3.45
N VAL A 512 -11.18 13.98 4.22
CA VAL A 512 -9.83 14.51 4.48
C VAL A 512 -8.78 13.47 4.15
N ILE A 513 -7.71 13.88 3.47
CA ILE A 513 -6.50 13.08 3.23
C ILE A 513 -5.31 13.86 3.79
N ALA A 514 -4.61 13.29 4.76
CA ALA A 514 -3.41 13.90 5.35
C ALA A 514 -2.17 13.02 5.23
N SER A 515 -1.01 13.67 5.04
CA SER A 515 0.30 12.99 4.98
C SER A 515 1.44 13.71 5.66
N GLY A 516 1.25 14.94 6.12
CA GLY A 516 2.27 15.65 6.88
C GLY A 516 2.41 15.08 8.30
N ASN A 517 3.65 15.01 8.80
CA ASN A 517 3.95 14.65 10.19
C ASN A 517 3.31 15.65 11.17
N ASP A 518 3.10 15.25 12.42
CA ASP A 518 2.52 16.09 13.48
C ASP A 518 1.13 16.62 13.13
N PHE A 519 0.28 15.77 12.53
CA PHE A 519 -1.06 16.13 12.10
C PHE A 519 -2.08 15.97 13.23
N THR A 520 -2.86 17.03 13.47
CA THR A 520 -4.00 17.00 14.40
C THR A 520 -5.27 17.45 13.69
N MET A 521 -6.38 16.72 13.89
CA MET A 521 -7.70 17.13 13.44
C MET A 521 -8.74 16.98 14.56
N GLY A 522 -9.65 17.94 14.68
CA GLY A 522 -10.83 17.77 15.53
C GLY A 522 -11.94 18.79 15.38
N TYR A 523 -13.10 18.44 15.97
CA TYR A 523 -14.35 19.19 15.93
C TYR A 523 -14.98 19.28 14.53
N PHE A 524 -15.14 18.14 13.87
CA PHE A 524 -15.76 18.05 12.55
C PHE A 524 -16.83 16.97 12.49
N VAL A 525 -17.85 17.23 11.67
CA VAL A 525 -18.71 16.19 11.10
C VAL A 525 -18.19 15.88 9.70
N VAL A 526 -18.06 14.59 9.35
CA VAL A 526 -17.64 14.12 8.02
C VAL A 526 -18.64 13.07 7.55
N GLN A 527 -19.34 13.31 6.45
CA GLN A 527 -20.45 12.45 6.05
C GLN A 527 -20.59 12.27 4.53
N ASN A 528 -21.26 11.18 4.14
CA ASN A 528 -21.68 10.89 2.76
C ASN A 528 -20.54 10.80 1.73
N TYR A 529 -19.37 10.33 2.15
CA TYR A 529 -18.24 10.06 1.24
C TYR A 529 -18.23 8.60 0.76
N ALA A 530 -17.89 8.35 -0.50
CA ALA A 530 -17.94 7.01 -1.09
C ALA A 530 -16.79 6.08 -0.63
N GLY A 531 -15.65 6.66 -0.26
CA GLY A 531 -14.41 6.00 0.16
C GLY A 531 -14.16 6.14 1.65
N ASN A 532 -13.66 7.28 2.13
CA ASN A 532 -13.26 7.46 3.54
C ASN A 532 -13.72 8.79 4.14
N GLY A 533 -13.87 8.82 5.46
CA GLY A 533 -14.03 10.06 6.22
C GLY A 533 -12.70 10.82 6.31
N VAL A 534 -11.78 10.31 7.14
CA VAL A 534 -10.46 10.93 7.38
C VAL A 534 -9.35 9.88 7.22
N LEU A 535 -8.62 9.97 6.11
CA LEU A 535 -7.44 9.17 5.81
C LEU A 535 -6.17 9.92 6.25
N VAL A 536 -5.34 9.27 7.06
CA VAL A 536 -4.00 9.77 7.42
C VAL A 536 -2.97 8.71 7.08
N GLU A 537 -2.06 8.99 6.16
CA GLU A 537 -1.18 7.97 5.60
C GLU A 537 0.30 8.33 5.71
N GLY A 538 1.10 7.40 6.22
CA GLY A 538 2.55 7.54 6.18
C GLY A 538 3.07 8.51 7.24
N VAL A 539 2.33 8.78 8.30
CA VAL A 539 2.54 9.97 9.15
C VAL A 539 3.13 9.62 10.52
N ARG A 540 3.96 10.50 11.07
CA ARG A 540 4.33 10.47 12.50
C ARG A 540 3.44 11.40 13.32
N ASN A 541 3.11 11.02 14.55
CA ASN A 541 2.41 11.87 15.53
C ASN A 541 1.02 12.31 15.02
N VAL A 542 0.10 11.35 14.92
CA VAL A 542 -1.27 11.58 14.44
C VAL A 542 -2.20 11.74 15.63
N THR A 543 -3.02 12.80 15.64
CA THR A 543 -4.12 12.97 16.62
C THR A 543 -5.44 13.24 15.92
N LEU A 544 -6.38 12.30 16.03
CA LEU A 544 -7.73 12.42 15.48
C LEU A 544 -8.73 12.39 16.64
N ARG A 545 -9.35 13.53 16.91
CA ARG A 545 -10.21 13.68 18.09
C ARG A 545 -11.48 14.44 17.83
N HIS A 546 -12.54 14.11 18.56
CA HIS A 546 -13.82 14.83 18.47
C HIS A 546 -14.31 14.93 17.03
N LEU A 547 -14.33 13.79 16.32
CA LEU A 547 -14.88 13.66 14.98
C LEU A 547 -16.19 12.89 15.04
N PHE A 548 -17.16 13.29 14.21
CA PHE A 548 -18.31 12.47 13.89
C PHE A 548 -18.26 12.04 12.44
N THR A 549 -18.12 10.75 12.17
CA THR A 549 -18.14 10.21 10.80
C THR A 549 -19.41 9.41 10.56
N ARG A 550 -20.14 9.72 9.49
CA ARG A 550 -21.42 9.09 9.17
C ARG A 550 -21.49 8.68 7.71
N ASP A 551 -21.74 7.41 7.45
CA ASP A 551 -21.95 6.89 6.09
C ASP A 551 -20.77 7.19 5.14
N THR A 552 -19.56 7.16 5.70
CA THR A 552 -18.29 7.33 5.00
C THR A 552 -17.81 5.96 4.52
N GLY A 553 -18.14 5.62 3.28
CA GLY A 553 -17.65 4.48 2.51
C GLY A 553 -17.10 3.30 3.30
N LEU A 554 -15.83 2.97 3.04
CA LEU A 554 -15.03 1.95 3.71
C LEU A 554 -14.80 2.33 5.17
N TYR A 555 -14.13 3.46 5.41
CA TYR A 555 -13.64 3.82 6.74
C TYR A 555 -14.10 5.21 7.21
N GLY A 556 -14.42 5.31 8.50
CA GLY A 556 -14.68 6.60 9.15
C GLY A 556 -13.38 7.35 9.45
N VAL A 557 -12.59 6.80 10.37
CA VAL A 557 -11.28 7.32 10.79
C VAL A 557 -10.22 6.30 10.42
N TYR A 558 -9.24 6.69 9.61
CA TYR A 558 -8.32 5.77 8.94
C TYR A 558 -6.84 6.25 8.96
N PRO A 559 -6.15 6.22 10.11
CA PRO A 559 -4.69 6.28 10.13
C PRO A 559 -4.05 4.95 9.67
N VAL A 560 -3.07 5.04 8.76
CA VAL A 560 -2.38 3.89 8.19
C VAL A 560 -0.90 4.16 7.95
N ARG A 561 -0.05 3.14 8.09
CA ARG A 561 1.41 3.27 7.94
C ARG A 561 1.95 4.44 8.76
N SER A 562 1.58 4.51 10.04
CA SER A 562 1.82 5.68 10.88
C SER A 562 2.49 5.31 12.22
N ASP A 563 3.24 6.25 12.79
CA ASP A 563 3.85 6.14 14.12
C ASP A 563 3.15 7.08 15.11
N ASN A 564 3.00 6.66 16.36
CA ASN A 564 2.47 7.48 17.45
C ASN A 564 1.07 8.03 17.11
N VAL A 565 0.09 7.14 17.10
CA VAL A 565 -1.30 7.42 16.68
C VAL A 565 -2.20 7.54 17.90
N LEU A 566 -2.95 8.63 17.99
CA LEU A 566 -4.01 8.83 18.99
C LEU A 566 -5.36 9.05 18.29
N VAL A 567 -6.31 8.15 18.54
CA VAL A 567 -7.71 8.25 18.12
C VAL A 567 -8.60 8.31 19.36
N GLU A 568 -9.17 9.47 19.66
CA GLU A 568 -9.99 9.64 20.88
C GLU A 568 -11.26 10.49 20.74
N CYS A 569 -12.27 10.22 21.55
CA CYS A 569 -13.52 11.00 21.58
C CYS A 569 -14.28 11.05 20.25
N ASN A 570 -14.09 10.09 19.35
CA ASN A 570 -14.75 10.05 18.06
C ASN A 570 -16.05 9.24 18.11
N VAL A 571 -16.99 9.59 17.23
CA VAL A 571 -18.22 8.86 17.00
C VAL A 571 -18.27 8.44 15.53
N THR A 572 -18.48 7.17 15.25
CA THR A 572 -18.49 6.66 13.87
C THR A 572 -19.70 5.76 13.63
N THR A 573 -20.39 5.92 12.50
CA THR A 573 -21.54 5.09 12.16
C THR A 573 -21.71 4.86 10.67
N LEU A 574 -22.32 3.73 10.30
CA LEU A 574 -22.66 3.36 8.91
C LEU A 574 -21.45 3.20 7.98
N ALA A 575 -20.26 2.90 8.50
CA ALA A 575 -19.12 2.49 7.68
C ALA A 575 -19.33 1.06 7.14
N THR A 576 -18.97 0.84 5.88
CA THR A 576 -19.14 -0.46 5.17
C THR A 576 -17.96 -1.41 5.37
N ASP A 577 -16.87 -0.93 5.96
CA ASP A 577 -15.75 -1.75 6.41
C ASP A 577 -15.55 -1.57 7.92
N ALA A 578 -14.92 -0.46 8.37
CA ALA A 578 -14.73 -0.17 9.79
C ALA A 578 -14.99 1.30 10.15
N GLY A 579 -15.67 1.54 11.28
CA GLY A 579 -15.87 2.89 11.80
C GLY A 579 -14.53 3.57 12.13
N ILE A 580 -13.70 2.89 12.90
CA ILE A 580 -12.32 3.29 13.21
C ILE A 580 -11.38 2.17 12.77
N TYR A 581 -10.44 2.50 11.89
CA TYR A 581 -9.44 1.57 11.39
C TYR A 581 -8.05 2.14 11.66
N VAL A 582 -7.17 1.37 12.30
CA VAL A 582 -5.74 1.72 12.43
C VAL A 582 -4.91 0.57 11.87
N GLY A 583 -4.24 0.79 10.73
CA GLY A 583 -3.55 -0.27 10.01
C GLY A 583 -2.05 -0.03 9.83
N GLN A 584 -1.26 -1.09 9.79
CA GLN A 584 0.17 -1.05 9.44
C GLN A 584 0.97 -0.03 10.27
N SER A 585 0.52 0.25 11.49
CA SER A 585 0.97 1.38 12.30
C SER A 585 1.58 0.90 13.62
N GLN A 586 2.29 1.77 14.32
CA GLN A 586 2.86 1.44 15.62
C GLN A 586 2.74 2.55 16.65
N ASP A 587 2.77 2.16 17.92
CA ASP A 587 2.57 3.06 19.07
C ASP A 587 1.19 3.72 19.00
N ILE A 588 0.14 2.92 19.16
CA ILE A 588 -1.25 3.29 18.88
C ILE A 588 -2.05 3.39 20.18
N ILE A 589 -2.88 4.41 20.29
CA ILE A 589 -3.89 4.56 21.34
C ILE A 589 -5.24 4.84 20.69
N VAL A 590 -6.22 3.95 20.91
CA VAL A 590 -7.61 4.13 20.51
C VAL A 590 -8.48 4.12 21.77
N ARG A 591 -9.02 5.27 22.17
CA ARG A 591 -9.77 5.38 23.42
C ARG A 591 -10.97 6.30 23.43
N ASN A 592 -11.93 6.04 24.31
CA ASN A 592 -13.11 6.90 24.49
C ASN A 592 -13.84 7.16 23.17
N ASN A 593 -13.97 6.15 22.31
CA ASN A 593 -14.71 6.26 21.05
C ASN A 593 -16.02 5.48 21.12
N LEU A 594 -16.98 5.89 20.28
CA LEU A 594 -18.26 5.23 20.10
C LEU A 594 -18.40 4.81 18.62
N ALA A 595 -18.51 3.52 18.34
CA ALA A 595 -18.68 3.01 16.98
C ALA A 595 -19.93 2.13 16.89
N TYR A 596 -20.91 2.54 16.07
CA TYR A 596 -22.20 1.84 16.03
C TYR A 596 -22.85 1.77 14.65
N ASP A 597 -23.72 0.77 14.47
CA ASP A 597 -24.50 0.55 13.24
C ASP A 597 -23.62 0.44 11.96
N GLY A 598 -22.37 -0.02 12.04
CA GLY A 598 -21.47 -0.30 10.91
C GLY A 598 -21.24 -1.79 10.64
N VAL A 599 -20.30 -2.11 9.75
CA VAL A 599 -19.81 -3.50 9.61
C VAL A 599 -18.87 -3.83 10.76
N THR A 600 -17.73 -3.18 10.85
CA THR A 600 -16.81 -3.27 12.00
C THR A 600 -16.85 -1.99 12.83
N GLY A 601 -16.86 -2.11 14.16
CA GLY A 601 -16.72 -0.96 15.04
C GLY A 601 -15.31 -0.39 15.01
N ILE A 602 -14.35 -1.15 15.53
CA ILE A 602 -12.92 -0.78 15.60
C ILE A 602 -12.07 -1.91 15.02
N GLU A 603 -11.08 -1.57 14.20
CA GLU A 603 -10.12 -2.51 13.63
C GLU A 603 -8.67 -2.05 13.86
N ILE A 604 -7.83 -2.98 14.33
CA ILE A 604 -6.37 -2.84 14.39
C ILE A 604 -5.75 -3.88 13.47
N GLU A 605 -5.21 -3.46 12.32
CA GLU A 605 -4.70 -4.37 11.28
C GLU A 605 -3.17 -4.26 11.17
N ASN A 606 -2.47 -5.40 11.13
CA ASN A 606 -1.03 -5.51 10.88
C ASN A 606 -0.18 -4.47 11.63
N SER A 607 -0.49 -4.25 12.91
CA SER A 607 0.05 -3.14 13.69
C SER A 607 0.81 -3.63 14.92
N ALA A 608 1.63 -2.76 15.51
CA ALA A 608 2.43 -3.08 16.69
C ALA A 608 2.19 -2.12 17.85
N ARG A 609 2.19 -2.62 19.09
CA ARG A 609 2.14 -1.79 20.31
C ARG A 609 0.89 -0.89 20.33
N ALA A 610 -0.29 -1.51 20.35
CA ALA A 610 -1.57 -0.81 20.38
C ALA A 610 -2.30 -0.97 21.72
N GLU A 611 -2.93 0.10 22.20
CA GLU A 611 -3.84 0.10 23.33
C GLU A 611 -5.24 0.54 22.90
N VAL A 612 -6.23 -0.33 23.04
CA VAL A 612 -7.63 -0.09 22.68
C VAL A 612 -8.48 -0.16 23.94
N TYR A 613 -8.91 0.99 24.47
CA TYR A 613 -9.61 1.02 25.76
C TYR A 613 -10.67 2.08 25.95
N GLN A 614 -11.62 1.84 26.86
CA GLN A 614 -12.73 2.77 27.13
C GLN A 614 -13.56 3.11 25.88
N ASN A 615 -13.63 2.20 24.91
CA ASN A 615 -14.49 2.37 23.75
C ASN A 615 -15.82 1.64 23.93
N GLU A 616 -16.85 2.10 23.25
CA GLU A 616 -18.15 1.46 23.16
C GLU A 616 -18.42 1.07 21.70
N THR A 617 -18.68 -0.21 21.45
CA THR A 617 -18.99 -0.71 20.10
C THR A 617 -20.29 -1.52 20.13
N TRP A 618 -21.30 -1.09 19.36
CA TRP A 618 -22.59 -1.76 19.36
C TRP A 618 -23.37 -1.70 18.06
N GLY A 619 -24.22 -2.69 17.81
CA GLY A 619 -25.05 -2.71 16.60
C GLY A 619 -24.24 -2.87 15.30
N ASN A 620 -22.96 -3.23 15.39
CA ASN A 620 -22.13 -3.55 14.23
C ASN A 620 -22.31 -5.02 13.81
N THR A 621 -21.61 -5.48 12.77
CA THR A 621 -21.45 -6.92 12.49
C THR A 621 -20.41 -7.53 13.44
N GLY A 622 -19.28 -6.83 13.60
CA GLY A 622 -18.20 -7.14 14.54
C GLY A 622 -17.86 -5.92 15.41
N GLY A 623 -17.60 -6.13 16.69
CA GLY A 623 -17.27 -5.06 17.63
C GLY A 623 -15.84 -4.52 17.45
N ILE A 624 -14.85 -5.28 17.92
CA ILE A 624 -13.42 -4.93 17.86
C ILE A 624 -12.65 -6.06 17.17
N LEU A 625 -11.95 -5.76 16.09
CA LEU A 625 -11.13 -6.71 15.33
C LEU A 625 -9.65 -6.38 15.47
N VAL A 626 -8.82 -7.42 15.62
CA VAL A 626 -7.35 -7.31 15.67
C VAL A 626 -6.78 -8.35 14.74
N PHE A 627 -6.30 -7.94 13.57
CA PHE A 627 -5.95 -8.83 12.46
C PHE A 627 -4.48 -8.73 12.07
N LEU A 628 -3.92 -9.87 11.67
CA LEU A 628 -2.76 -10.00 10.80
C LEU A 628 -3.24 -10.57 9.47
N LEU A 629 -3.00 -9.85 8.37
CA LEU A 629 -3.37 -10.24 7.00
C LEU A 629 -2.14 -10.38 6.11
N PRO A 630 -2.16 -11.30 5.13
CA PRO A 630 -1.02 -11.60 4.27
C PRO A 630 -0.85 -10.62 3.10
N ASN A 631 0.35 -10.57 2.52
CA ASN A 631 0.66 -9.87 1.26
C ASN A 631 0.39 -8.36 1.29
N ILE A 632 0.64 -7.72 2.42
CA ILE A 632 0.65 -6.26 2.57
C ILE A 632 1.99 -5.81 3.18
N HIS A 633 2.24 -4.49 3.23
CA HIS A 633 3.57 -3.98 3.59
C HIS A 633 4.03 -4.38 5.00
N SER A 634 3.14 -4.28 6.00
CA SER A 634 3.42 -4.75 7.36
C SER A 634 3.14 -6.25 7.47
N ARG A 635 4.06 -6.98 8.10
CA ARG A 635 4.02 -8.45 8.19
C ARG A 635 3.73 -9.00 9.58
N ILE A 636 3.36 -8.14 10.51
CA ILE A 636 3.17 -8.48 11.93
C ILE A 636 1.92 -7.82 12.49
N SER A 637 1.28 -8.47 13.47
CA SER A 637 0.23 -7.86 14.31
C SER A 637 0.48 -8.30 15.75
N GLN A 638 1.12 -7.46 16.56
CA GLN A 638 1.63 -7.90 17.86
C GLN A 638 1.71 -6.83 18.95
N ASP A 639 1.79 -7.28 20.20
CA ASP A 639 1.86 -6.45 21.40
C ASP A 639 0.63 -5.52 21.53
N ILE A 640 -0.57 -6.09 21.44
CA ILE A 640 -1.84 -5.35 21.43
C ILE A 640 -2.59 -5.58 22.74
N ARG A 641 -3.18 -4.54 23.32
CA ARG A 641 -4.02 -4.63 24.53
C ARG A 641 -5.41 -4.08 24.27
N VAL A 642 -6.43 -4.90 24.48
CA VAL A 642 -7.84 -4.53 24.36
C VAL A 642 -8.49 -4.62 25.74
N TYR A 643 -8.77 -3.48 26.37
CA TYR A 643 -9.23 -3.45 27.76
C TYR A 643 -10.23 -2.36 28.12
N ASP A 644 -11.00 -2.54 29.19
CA ASP A 644 -11.98 -1.55 29.66
C ASP A 644 -12.99 -1.10 28.58
N ASN A 645 -13.28 -1.93 27.55
CA ASN A 645 -14.25 -1.61 26.51
C ASN A 645 -15.65 -2.17 26.85
N TYR A 646 -16.68 -1.56 26.28
CA TYR A 646 -18.04 -2.09 26.27
C TYR A 646 -18.42 -2.55 24.87
N VAL A 647 -18.44 -3.87 24.66
CA VAL A 647 -18.63 -4.49 23.34
C VAL A 647 -19.93 -5.28 23.35
N HIS A 648 -20.99 -4.75 22.74
CA HIS A 648 -22.30 -5.35 22.93
C HIS A 648 -23.22 -5.33 21.72
N HIS A 649 -24.05 -6.36 21.58
CA HIS A 649 -25.13 -6.42 20.59
C HIS A 649 -24.64 -6.17 19.14
N ASN A 650 -23.45 -6.63 18.77
CA ASN A 650 -22.92 -6.50 17.41
C ASN A 650 -23.50 -7.60 16.51
N ASN A 651 -24.78 -7.43 16.15
CA ASN A 651 -25.59 -8.42 15.44
C ASN A 651 -26.16 -7.91 14.09
N ARG A 652 -25.63 -6.80 13.56
CA ARG A 652 -26.11 -6.24 12.29
C ARG A 652 -25.73 -7.17 11.13
N PRO A 653 -26.65 -7.43 10.17
CA PRO A 653 -26.30 -8.13 8.95
C PRO A 653 -25.32 -7.31 8.09
N LYS A 654 -24.28 -7.97 7.58
CA LYS A 654 -23.21 -7.40 6.74
C LYS A 654 -23.52 -7.35 5.25
N GLY A 655 -24.79 -7.17 4.87
CA GLY A 655 -25.20 -7.19 3.46
C GLY A 655 -24.67 -6.01 2.63
N ASP A 656 -24.22 -4.97 3.32
CA ASP A 656 -23.58 -3.75 2.84
C ASP A 656 -22.05 -3.77 2.98
N ALA A 657 -21.44 -4.87 3.44
CA ALA A 657 -20.00 -4.98 3.52
C ALA A 657 -19.32 -4.94 2.14
N THR A 658 -18.14 -4.35 2.09
CA THR A 658 -17.33 -4.24 0.87
C THR A 658 -17.11 -5.61 0.24
N PRO A 659 -17.51 -5.84 -1.03
CA PRO A 659 -17.37 -7.14 -1.68
C PRO A 659 -15.92 -7.63 -1.69
N GLY A 660 -15.70 -8.87 -1.23
CA GLY A 660 -14.37 -9.48 -1.20
C GLY A 660 -13.46 -9.02 -0.05
N SER A 661 -13.90 -8.08 0.79
CA SER A 661 -13.17 -7.69 2.00
C SER A 661 -13.09 -8.83 3.02
N ILE A 662 -12.06 -8.80 3.86
CA ILE A 662 -11.90 -9.76 4.96
C ILE A 662 -13.00 -9.57 6.01
N VAL A 663 -13.42 -8.33 6.29
CA VAL A 663 -14.50 -8.04 7.24
C VAL A 663 -15.84 -8.60 6.75
N GLY A 664 -16.05 -8.69 5.43
CA GLY A 664 -17.21 -9.39 4.85
C GLY A 664 -17.24 -10.90 5.19
N LYS A 665 -16.09 -11.50 5.51
CA LYS A 665 -15.99 -12.89 5.97
C LYS A 665 -16.20 -13.04 7.48
N VAL A 666 -16.12 -11.95 8.27
CA VAL A 666 -16.32 -11.99 9.73
C VAL A 666 -17.75 -12.41 10.06
N PRO A 667 -17.98 -13.43 10.90
CA PRO A 667 -19.32 -13.86 11.25
C PRO A 667 -20.16 -12.74 11.89
N VAL A 668 -21.44 -12.65 11.53
CA VAL A 668 -22.38 -11.75 12.21
C VAL A 668 -22.48 -12.17 13.68
N GLY A 669 -22.55 -11.23 14.62
CA GLY A 669 -22.61 -11.57 16.05
C GLY A 669 -21.24 -11.67 16.71
N THR A 670 -20.24 -10.99 16.16
CA THR A 670 -18.85 -11.04 16.66
C THR A 670 -18.61 -9.93 17.68
N GLY A 671 -18.17 -10.30 18.89
CA GLY A 671 -17.70 -9.33 19.90
C GLY A 671 -16.29 -8.82 19.58
N ILE A 672 -15.27 -9.44 20.15
CA ILE A 672 -13.84 -9.17 19.92
C ILE A 672 -13.24 -10.31 19.08
N PHE A 673 -12.43 -10.02 18.07
CA PHE A 673 -11.87 -11.05 17.18
C PHE A 673 -10.38 -10.89 16.93
N LEU A 674 -9.60 -11.91 17.31
CA LEU A 674 -8.15 -11.98 17.11
C LEU A 674 -7.86 -12.95 15.96
N MET A 675 -7.24 -12.47 14.88
CA MET A 675 -6.82 -13.29 13.74
C MET A 675 -5.31 -13.24 13.57
N ALA A 676 -4.65 -14.37 13.83
CA ALA A 676 -3.21 -14.57 13.71
C ALA A 676 -2.36 -13.49 14.42
N THR A 677 -2.86 -12.98 15.55
CA THR A 677 -2.15 -11.96 16.33
C THR A 677 -1.22 -12.61 17.33
N ASP A 678 -0.13 -11.90 17.63
CA ASP A 678 0.84 -12.35 18.63
C ASP A 678 0.90 -11.44 19.86
N ASN A 679 1.03 -12.02 21.04
CA ASN A 679 1.18 -11.27 22.29
C ASN A 679 0.02 -10.27 22.52
N THR A 680 -1.21 -10.63 22.13
CA THR A 680 -2.40 -9.79 22.37
C THR A 680 -3.06 -10.12 23.70
N GLU A 681 -3.36 -9.11 24.51
CA GLU A 681 -4.09 -9.22 25.76
C GLU A 681 -5.52 -8.67 25.63
N VAL A 682 -6.53 -9.40 26.11
CA VAL A 682 -7.94 -8.96 26.17
C VAL A 682 -8.43 -9.08 27.61
N TYR A 683 -8.66 -7.95 28.29
CA TYR A 683 -9.00 -7.97 29.71
C TYR A 683 -9.90 -6.83 30.19
N GLN A 684 -10.64 -7.04 31.28
CA GLN A 684 -11.50 -6.01 31.90
C GLN A 684 -12.57 -5.42 30.97
N ASN A 685 -12.93 -6.12 29.89
CA ASN A 685 -14.01 -5.70 29.00
C ASN A 685 -15.37 -6.19 29.52
N ILE A 686 -16.43 -5.48 29.17
CA ILE A 686 -17.82 -5.95 29.29
C ILE A 686 -18.26 -6.38 27.89
N ILE A 687 -18.52 -7.67 27.70
CA ILE A 687 -18.81 -8.28 26.40
C ILE A 687 -20.16 -8.99 26.48
N GLU A 688 -21.19 -8.47 25.81
CA GLU A 688 -22.53 -9.02 25.97
C GLU A 688 -23.45 -8.98 24.75
N GLY A 689 -24.31 -9.99 24.63
CA GLY A 689 -25.38 -10.02 23.63
C GLY A 689 -24.88 -10.16 22.18
N ASN A 690 -23.65 -10.62 21.95
CA ASN A 690 -23.13 -10.88 20.60
C ASN A 690 -23.53 -12.30 20.19
N ASN A 691 -24.26 -12.41 19.09
CA ASN A 691 -24.99 -13.62 18.69
C ASN A 691 -24.11 -14.85 18.49
N SER A 692 -22.90 -14.67 17.94
CA SER A 692 -21.97 -15.75 17.61
C SER A 692 -20.97 -16.02 18.72
N PHE A 693 -20.19 -15.02 19.13
CA PHE A 693 -19.27 -15.18 20.24
C PHE A 693 -18.82 -13.87 20.88
N GLY A 694 -18.35 -13.96 22.13
CA GLY A 694 -17.77 -12.85 22.86
C GLY A 694 -16.34 -12.51 22.41
N VAL A 695 -15.43 -13.49 22.46
CA VAL A 695 -14.04 -13.39 21.99
C VAL A 695 -13.71 -14.56 21.06
N GLY A 696 -13.22 -14.26 19.86
CA GLY A 696 -12.71 -15.24 18.90
C GLY A 696 -11.19 -15.19 18.79
N ILE A 697 -10.52 -16.35 18.74
CA ILE A 697 -9.09 -16.49 18.47
C ILE A 697 -8.93 -17.47 17.30
N VAL A 698 -8.38 -17.02 16.18
CA VAL A 698 -8.26 -17.87 14.98
C VAL A 698 -6.96 -17.67 14.23
N SER A 699 -6.55 -18.69 13.49
CA SER A 699 -5.49 -18.63 12.50
C SER A 699 -5.97 -18.09 11.15
N LEU A 700 -5.03 -17.68 10.30
CA LEU A 700 -5.31 -17.25 8.92
C LEU A 700 -5.97 -18.35 8.09
N TYR A 701 -5.80 -19.62 8.46
CA TYR A 701 -6.40 -20.76 7.77
C TYR A 701 -7.94 -20.79 7.81
N GLN A 702 -8.58 -19.96 8.62
CA GLN A 702 -10.05 -19.80 8.59
C GLN A 702 -10.52 -18.95 7.39
N ALA A 703 -9.63 -18.14 6.82
CA ALA A 703 -9.97 -17.18 5.78
C ALA A 703 -9.16 -17.33 4.48
N TYR A 704 -8.02 -18.03 4.55
CA TYR A 704 -7.05 -18.20 3.47
C TYR A 704 -6.60 -19.66 3.33
N GLU A 705 -6.40 -20.09 2.09
CA GLU A 705 -5.70 -21.34 1.81
C GLU A 705 -4.20 -21.22 2.12
N PRO A 706 -3.49 -22.31 2.47
CA PRO A 706 -2.08 -22.26 2.84
C PRO A 706 -1.17 -21.57 1.80
N GLU A 707 -1.51 -21.68 0.52
CA GLU A 707 -0.76 -21.06 -0.58
C GLU A 707 -1.01 -19.55 -0.70
N GLU A 708 -2.08 -19.01 -0.12
CA GLU A 708 -2.46 -17.60 -0.18
C GLU A 708 -1.84 -16.75 0.94
N ILE A 709 -1.36 -17.39 2.01
CA ILE A 709 -0.86 -16.71 3.22
C ILE A 709 0.49 -16.01 2.99
N GLY A 710 1.29 -16.46 2.02
CA GLY A 710 2.47 -15.71 1.58
C GLY A 710 3.52 -15.47 2.67
N ASP A 711 3.64 -14.21 3.11
CA ASP A 711 4.80 -13.64 3.79
C ASP A 711 4.63 -13.37 5.30
N VAL A 712 3.56 -13.89 5.91
CA VAL A 712 3.26 -13.72 7.35
C VAL A 712 3.08 -15.04 8.10
N GLY A 713 3.19 -14.97 9.43
CA GLY A 713 2.85 -16.09 10.31
C GLY A 713 1.33 -16.32 10.39
N PRO A 714 0.81 -17.53 10.11
CA PRO A 714 -0.63 -17.78 10.13
C PRO A 714 -1.24 -18.04 11.51
N LEU A 715 -0.45 -18.19 12.56
CA LEU A 715 -0.92 -18.70 13.85
C LEU A 715 -1.09 -17.57 14.86
N PRO A 716 -2.14 -17.60 15.70
CA PRO A 716 -2.24 -16.68 16.82
C PRO A 716 -1.39 -17.21 17.97
N GLU A 717 -0.35 -16.49 18.42
CA GLU A 717 0.56 -16.98 19.46
C GLU A 717 0.61 -16.10 20.71
N ASN A 718 0.76 -16.73 21.88
CA ASN A 718 0.98 -16.04 23.16
C ASN A 718 -0.10 -15.00 23.54
N ASN A 719 -1.33 -15.15 23.06
CA ASN A 719 -2.44 -14.26 23.42
C ASN A 719 -3.00 -14.61 24.81
N HIS A 720 -3.54 -13.62 25.53
CA HIS A 720 -4.06 -13.81 26.89
C HIS A 720 -5.42 -13.15 27.10
N ILE A 721 -6.42 -13.97 27.45
CA ILE A 721 -7.79 -13.51 27.75
C ILE A 721 -8.07 -13.71 29.23
N TYR A 722 -8.37 -12.64 29.96
CA TYR A 722 -8.57 -12.70 31.42
C TYR A 722 -9.40 -11.53 31.97
N ASP A 723 -10.05 -11.72 33.13
CA ASP A 723 -10.80 -10.68 33.85
C ASP A 723 -11.89 -9.95 33.03
N ASN A 724 -12.48 -10.59 32.01
CA ASN A 724 -13.60 -10.04 31.25
C ASN A 724 -14.95 -10.41 31.89
N THR A 725 -15.98 -9.63 31.58
CA THR A 725 -17.36 -9.91 32.00
C THR A 725 -18.20 -10.30 30.79
N TYR A 726 -18.70 -11.52 30.77
CA TYR A 726 -19.53 -12.06 29.68
C TYR A 726 -21.00 -12.18 30.07
N ARG A 727 -21.91 -11.85 29.14
CA ARG A 727 -23.35 -12.10 29.29
C ARG A 727 -24.01 -12.39 27.93
N ASP A 728 -24.83 -13.43 27.86
CA ASP A 728 -25.74 -13.68 26.73
C ASP A 728 -25.05 -13.69 25.34
N ASN A 729 -23.77 -14.08 25.24
CA ASN A 729 -23.08 -14.25 23.96
C ASN A 729 -23.28 -15.68 23.43
N GLY A 730 -23.24 -15.85 22.11
CA GLY A 730 -23.28 -17.18 21.49
C GLY A 730 -24.64 -17.88 21.54
N GLU A 731 -25.71 -17.16 21.87
CA GLU A 731 -27.06 -17.71 22.00
C GLU A 731 -27.77 -17.96 20.65
N ASP A 732 -27.35 -17.26 19.58
CA ASP A 732 -27.95 -17.37 18.24
C ASP A 732 -26.86 -17.24 17.14
N PRO A 733 -25.89 -18.17 17.10
CA PRO A 733 -24.73 -18.04 16.22
C PRO A 733 -25.12 -18.01 14.76
N SER A 734 -24.36 -17.24 13.97
CA SER A 734 -24.63 -17.08 12.55
C SER A 734 -24.42 -18.37 11.77
N GLU A 735 -24.98 -18.43 10.56
CA GLU A 735 -24.86 -19.60 9.68
C GLU A 735 -23.39 -19.96 9.45
N GLU A 736 -22.51 -18.97 9.26
CA GLU A 736 -21.07 -19.17 9.07
C GLU A 736 -20.40 -19.92 10.23
N VAL A 737 -20.76 -19.58 11.48
CA VAL A 737 -20.24 -20.28 12.66
C VAL A 737 -20.77 -21.71 12.72
N THR A 738 -22.08 -21.88 12.48
CA THR A 738 -22.70 -23.20 12.56
C THR A 738 -22.28 -24.14 11.42
N ASP A 739 -22.03 -23.61 10.23
CA ASP A 739 -21.56 -24.36 9.05
C ASP A 739 -20.10 -24.78 9.19
N ALA A 740 -19.28 -23.99 9.90
CA ALA A 740 -17.96 -24.39 10.36
C ALA A 740 -17.99 -25.47 11.46
N GLY A 741 -19.19 -25.89 11.90
CA GLY A 741 -19.37 -26.90 12.94
C GLY A 741 -19.02 -26.42 14.34
N LEU A 742 -18.91 -25.10 14.52
CA LEU A 742 -18.57 -24.46 15.78
C LEU A 742 -19.85 -24.07 16.54
N PRO A 743 -19.88 -24.18 17.88
CA PRO A 743 -20.99 -23.65 18.67
C PRO A 743 -20.82 -22.14 18.89
N GLY A 744 -21.91 -21.46 19.24
CA GLY A 744 -21.80 -20.16 19.90
C GLY A 744 -21.22 -20.30 21.30
N ALA A 745 -20.38 -19.36 21.72
CA ALA A 745 -19.69 -19.38 23.01
C ALA A 745 -19.23 -17.98 23.43
N ASP A 746 -18.95 -17.77 24.72
CA ASP A 746 -18.28 -16.55 25.17
C ASP A 746 -16.86 -16.47 24.60
N ILE A 747 -16.16 -17.60 24.53
CA ILE A 747 -14.80 -17.69 23.98
C ILE A 747 -14.73 -18.82 22.95
N LEU A 748 -14.34 -18.49 21.74
CA LEU A 748 -14.14 -19.42 20.63
C LEU A 748 -12.69 -19.39 20.19
N TRP A 749 -12.05 -20.55 20.14
CA TRP A 749 -10.69 -20.72 19.61
C TRP A 749 -10.66 -21.84 18.57
N ASP A 750 -9.99 -21.63 17.44
CA ASP A 750 -9.81 -22.67 16.40
C ASP A 750 -8.79 -23.77 16.77
N ALA A 751 -8.26 -23.71 18.00
CA ALA A 751 -7.30 -24.66 18.55
C ALA A 751 -5.93 -24.67 17.83
N ARG A 752 -5.58 -23.58 17.14
CA ARG A 752 -4.26 -23.37 16.50
C ARG A 752 -3.47 -22.24 17.18
N GLY A 753 -2.15 -22.31 17.02
CA GLY A 753 -1.20 -21.37 17.61
C GLY A 753 -0.90 -21.62 19.08
N TYR A 754 0.37 -21.52 19.46
CA TYR A 754 0.85 -21.94 20.77
C TYR A 754 0.97 -20.78 21.76
N GLY A 755 0.94 -21.09 23.06
CA GLY A 755 1.13 -20.10 24.11
C GLY A 755 -0.10 -19.26 24.44
N ASN A 756 -1.21 -19.41 23.70
CA ASN A 756 -2.49 -18.78 24.04
C ASN A 756 -2.98 -19.22 25.43
N ARG A 757 -3.53 -18.30 26.21
CA ARG A 757 -4.00 -18.50 27.59
C ARG A 757 -5.38 -17.87 27.77
N VAL A 758 -6.24 -18.59 28.49
CA VAL A 758 -7.59 -18.14 28.85
C VAL A 758 -7.83 -18.43 30.33
N ASP A 759 -8.01 -17.37 31.11
CA ASP A 759 -8.24 -17.41 32.56
C ASP A 759 -9.63 -16.84 32.89
N GLU A 760 -10.67 -17.52 32.40
CA GLU A 760 -12.08 -17.08 32.44
C GLU A 760 -12.99 -18.19 32.98
N GLU A 761 -13.09 -18.33 34.31
CA GLU A 761 -13.73 -19.50 34.95
C GLU A 761 -15.23 -19.63 34.67
N ASP A 762 -15.93 -18.51 34.49
CA ASP A 762 -17.38 -18.46 34.33
C ASP A 762 -17.82 -18.35 32.85
N ALA A 763 -16.87 -18.26 31.91
CA ALA A 763 -17.15 -18.13 30.48
C ALA A 763 -17.49 -19.50 29.84
N SER A 764 -18.45 -19.51 28.92
CA SER A 764 -18.64 -20.65 28.03
C SER A 764 -17.53 -20.67 26.97
N THR A 765 -16.85 -21.81 26.83
CA THR A 765 -15.70 -21.90 25.92
C THR A 765 -15.84 -23.01 24.89
N PHE A 766 -15.33 -22.75 23.69
CA PHE A 766 -15.05 -23.77 22.69
C PHE A 766 -13.61 -23.62 22.19
N PRO A 767 -12.75 -24.66 22.32
CA PRO A 767 -13.02 -25.93 22.99
C PRO A 767 -13.32 -25.81 24.50
N PRO A 768 -13.94 -26.82 25.13
CA PRO A 768 -14.39 -26.75 26.53
C PRO A 768 -13.26 -26.82 27.56
N LEU A 769 -12.00 -26.97 27.12
CA LEU A 769 -10.83 -27.05 27.99
C LEU A 769 -9.68 -26.26 27.37
N LEU A 770 -9.49 -25.05 27.89
CA LEU A 770 -8.48 -24.10 27.43
C LEU A 770 -7.30 -24.03 28.42
N PRO A 771 -6.07 -23.84 27.92
CA PRO A 771 -4.90 -23.57 28.78
C PRO A 771 -5.04 -22.22 29.47
N GLY A 772 -4.63 -22.12 30.74
CA GLY A 772 -4.59 -20.87 31.51
C GLY A 772 -3.25 -20.71 32.24
N GLU A 773 -2.97 -19.55 32.84
CA GLU A 773 -1.65 -19.23 33.42
C GLU A 773 -1.20 -20.22 34.51
N ALA A 774 -2.16 -20.76 35.27
CA ALA A 774 -1.89 -21.72 36.36
C ALA A 774 -1.56 -23.15 35.89
N TRP A 775 -1.63 -23.43 34.58
CA TRP A 775 -1.38 -24.76 34.04
C TRP A 775 0.11 -25.09 34.02
N PRO A 776 0.53 -26.29 34.46
CA PRO A 776 1.92 -26.72 34.31
C PRO A 776 2.30 -26.94 32.84
N ASP A 777 3.49 -26.48 32.42
CA ASP A 777 4.02 -26.64 31.04
C ASP A 777 3.95 -28.08 30.52
N PHE A 778 4.12 -29.07 31.41
CA PHE A 778 4.10 -30.49 31.05
C PHE A 778 2.70 -31.02 30.68
N LEU A 779 1.62 -30.26 30.96
CA LEU A 779 0.24 -30.55 30.57
C LEU A 779 -0.21 -29.69 29.39
N GLU A 780 0.26 -28.47 29.29
CA GLU A 780 -0.06 -27.51 28.23
C GLU A 780 0.34 -28.05 26.85
N ARG A 781 1.61 -28.47 26.70
CA ARG A 781 2.12 -28.97 25.41
C ARG A 781 1.38 -30.21 24.89
N PRO A 782 1.17 -31.28 25.69
CA PRO A 782 0.39 -32.42 25.21
C PRO A 782 -1.05 -32.07 24.83
N LEU A 783 -1.69 -31.16 25.57
CA LEU A 783 -3.06 -30.74 25.27
C LEU A 783 -3.11 -29.91 23.99
N PHE A 784 -2.20 -28.96 23.81
CA PHE A 784 -2.05 -28.21 22.57
C PHE A 784 -1.86 -29.14 21.37
N GLN A 785 -0.98 -30.15 21.45
CA GLN A 785 -0.77 -31.09 20.35
C GLN A 785 -2.04 -31.89 20.01
N ILE A 786 -2.88 -32.19 21.00
CA ILE A 786 -4.19 -32.83 20.79
C ILE A 786 -5.14 -31.84 20.09
N TRP A 787 -5.20 -30.60 20.57
CA TRP A 787 -6.05 -29.56 19.99
C TRP A 787 -5.65 -29.21 18.56
N ASN A 788 -4.37 -28.97 18.30
CA ASN A 788 -3.85 -28.72 16.96
C ASN A 788 -4.16 -29.88 16.01
N PHE A 789 -4.01 -31.14 16.46
CA PHE A 789 -4.42 -32.29 15.66
C PHE A 789 -5.92 -32.29 15.35
N LEU A 790 -6.77 -31.96 16.32
CA LEU A 790 -8.22 -31.88 16.12
C LEU A 790 -8.59 -30.71 15.19
N GLY A 791 -8.04 -29.53 15.39
CA GLY A 791 -8.28 -28.33 14.58
C GLY A 791 -7.75 -28.42 13.15
N LYS A 792 -6.80 -29.33 12.84
CA LYS A 792 -6.42 -29.66 11.45
C LYS A 792 -7.42 -30.57 10.73
N ASN A 793 -8.34 -31.20 11.46
CA ASN A 793 -9.29 -32.18 10.94
C ASN A 793 -10.76 -31.82 11.23
N MET A 794 -10.99 -30.66 11.85
CA MET A 794 -12.27 -29.95 11.88
C MET A 794 -12.31 -29.05 10.65
#